data_AF-A0A7V3E7C7-F1
#
_entry.id   AF-A0A7V3E7C7-F1
#
_cell.length_a   1.000
_cell.length_b   1.000
_cell.length_c   1.000
_cell.angle_alpha   90.00
_cell.angle_beta   90.00
_cell.angle_gamma   90.00
#
_symmetry.space_group_name_H-M   'P 1'
#
loop_
_entity.id
_entity.type
_entity.pdbx_description
1 polymer ?
#
loop_
_entity_poly.entity_id
_entity_poly.type
_entity_poly.pdbx_seq_one_letter_code
_entity_poly.pdbx_strand_id
1 'polypeptide(L)'
;MLKNKITSFVNFWNLPFGNVATASFIVAAVSGILLALPYDIKNPYESISAFLLINPAAVFFRNVHYWSAQIFLVFTVLHIIDHLRRKTEYKVRDGIWFRLTISILITFFVMLSGFILKGDADAQQAYNIFNSLIKEIPLIGNSIAFTLLGREGDYQIIYVNHIATATIILTIIIIEHSKIIWPKISVFVYTLISSAVLGYIFAPMIHDGLHQVVKGPWYFVGLQEILHWISYSQLVLLFTFILLVTFYLLKKFPDRIGLIIKKTFVVFGLFYLILTIIGYYFRGENWEFVLPWNNTYKFVSDFQPLASISDLEINDLNDKRFRTVLGRKEGCIVCHQMNGFESSHNPEAIGCYSCHRGNAFTLNKSAAHSGMILIPGNLDDAHLTCGTAQCHSDIVPRVNNSIMSTLSGIVSVNRFVFDESDSPTMLNHIRDIKHSNADSHLRNLCASCHLGNVKTELGPVNELSRGGGCNACHLNYSNAAYEQLNDYLKSKVKIQKSNENKINFPKIHPNLNLSITNDHCFGCHSRSGRISTNYEGWFESLKSWEEVKGNKEYRLLMDGRVSQKTDEDIHHKSGMECVDCHIAQEVMGDGNLYKHKEEQAKIKCTDCHSQKVNSISYNELDYESKKIIDLRKSFRSNTQFLSTSEGKIAFTNSYVDKSGNRYLTTKNRKDSLQLKPPAFICTEGKAHQRLSCNTCHTQWVSYCVGCHTEYNPNEDGFDLLDNKDIKGSWVESASDFYQDYPALGVRKDKSGKEIIDTFIPGMIIKLDKLKSDKNKKIFKRLFAPTISHTTNKSGRTCKSCHNNPLTLGYGKGELKLSEDGKWSFKPTYKILSEDNLPMDAWIGFLKTRDKSSTTRENTRPFTIEEQKRILRVGACLTCHDENSKVMIASLLDFDKVLNRMTSKCLLPE
;
A
#
# COMPACT_ATOMS: atom_id res chain seq x y z
N MET A 1 -28.21 55.15 -6.63
CA MET A 1 -27.57 54.25 -5.63
C MET A 1 -26.42 53.38 -6.16
N LEU A 2 -26.36 53.00 -7.45
CA LEU A 2 -25.21 52.24 -7.99
C LEU A 2 -23.90 53.04 -8.12
N LYS A 3 -23.97 54.34 -8.43
CA LYS A 3 -22.79 55.23 -8.55
C LYS A 3 -22.00 55.39 -7.23
N ASN A 4 -22.69 55.32 -6.08
CA ASN A 4 -22.07 55.40 -4.75
C ASN A 4 -21.44 54.07 -4.27
N LYS A 5 -21.78 52.93 -4.89
CA LYS A 5 -21.09 51.65 -4.62
C LYS A 5 -19.81 51.50 -5.44
N ILE A 6 -19.73 52.16 -6.61
CA ILE A 6 -18.53 52.15 -7.46
C ILE A 6 -17.44 53.08 -6.90
N THR A 7 -17.80 54.20 -6.25
CA THR A 7 -16.83 55.08 -5.56
C THR A 7 -16.18 54.46 -4.33
N SER A 8 -16.77 53.41 -3.73
CA SER A 8 -16.17 52.65 -2.63
C SER A 8 -14.91 51.87 -3.08
N PHE A 9 -14.92 51.29 -4.28
CA PHE A 9 -13.76 50.59 -4.83
C PHE A 9 -12.62 51.55 -5.26
N VAL A 10 -12.98 52.76 -5.70
CA VAL A 10 -12.02 53.85 -6.03
C VAL A 10 -11.30 54.39 -4.77
N ASN A 11 -11.84 54.14 -3.56
CA ASN A 11 -11.25 54.56 -2.29
C ASN A 11 -10.36 53.51 -1.60
N PHE A 12 -10.20 52.30 -2.14
CA PHE A 12 -9.35 51.25 -1.55
C PHE A 12 -7.95 51.76 -1.20
N TRP A 13 -7.36 52.51 -2.14
CA TRP A 13 -6.02 53.06 -1.99
C TRP A 13 -5.92 54.27 -1.06
N ASN A 14 -7.03 54.82 -0.56
CA ASN A 14 -7.08 55.87 0.46
C ASN A 14 -7.28 55.30 1.87
N LEU A 15 -7.30 53.96 2.01
CA LEU A 15 -7.36 53.31 3.32
C LEU A 15 -6.04 53.52 4.09
N PRO A 16 -6.09 53.62 5.43
CA PRO A 16 -4.91 53.89 6.24
C PRO A 16 -4.09 52.61 6.48
N PHE A 17 -3.52 52.01 5.42
CA PHE A 17 -2.82 50.72 5.48
C PHE A 17 -1.75 50.64 6.59
N GLY A 18 -0.96 51.72 6.76
CA GLY A 18 0.04 51.80 7.83
C GLY A 18 -0.56 51.76 9.24
N ASN A 19 -1.70 52.42 9.49
CA ASN A 19 -2.37 52.34 10.79
C ASN A 19 -2.91 50.93 11.08
N VAL A 20 -3.41 50.23 10.05
CA VAL A 20 -3.87 48.84 10.19
C VAL A 20 -2.68 47.92 10.46
N ALA A 21 -1.55 48.10 9.78
CA ALA A 21 -0.33 47.33 10.02
C ALA A 21 0.18 47.54 11.46
N THR A 22 0.28 48.79 11.93
CA THR A 22 0.68 49.09 13.32
C THR A 22 -0.30 48.53 14.34
N ALA A 23 -1.61 48.67 14.11
CA ALA A 23 -2.63 48.06 14.97
C ALA A 23 -2.49 46.54 15.04
N SER A 24 -2.28 45.89 13.90
CA SER A 24 -2.14 44.43 13.80
C SER A 24 -0.89 43.94 14.51
N PHE A 25 0.23 44.65 14.38
CA PHE A 25 1.46 44.37 15.09
C PHE A 25 1.29 44.47 16.62
N ILE A 26 0.60 45.51 17.11
CA ILE A 26 0.34 45.66 18.56
C ILE A 26 -0.58 44.54 19.06
N VAL A 27 -1.65 44.19 18.31
CA VAL A 27 -2.53 43.08 18.66
C VAL A 27 -1.75 41.76 18.70
N ALA A 28 -0.85 41.51 17.74
CA ALA A 28 0.01 40.34 17.72
C ALA A 28 0.97 40.32 18.93
N ALA A 29 1.63 41.44 19.24
CA ALA A 29 2.54 41.53 20.39
C ALA A 29 1.83 41.28 21.73
N VAL A 30 0.67 41.90 21.95
CA VAL A 30 -0.11 41.74 23.20
C VAL A 30 -0.65 40.31 23.33
N SER A 31 -1.23 39.76 22.26
CA SER A 31 -1.68 38.36 22.27
C SER A 31 -0.51 37.37 22.45
N GLY A 32 0.67 37.69 21.91
CA GLY A 32 1.89 36.90 22.09
C GLY A 32 2.39 36.87 23.53
N ILE A 33 2.34 38.00 24.25
CA ILE A 33 2.67 38.06 25.68
C ILE A 33 1.74 37.15 26.50
N LEU A 34 0.44 37.16 26.18
CA LEU A 34 -0.54 36.31 26.87
C LEU A 34 -0.32 34.82 26.57
N LEU A 35 0.15 34.49 25.36
CA LEU A 35 0.52 33.13 24.97
C LEU A 35 1.83 32.65 25.56
N ALA A 36 2.78 33.56 25.81
CA ALA A 36 4.08 33.21 26.38
C ALA A 36 3.94 32.63 27.80
N LEU A 37 2.88 32.97 28.52
CA LEU A 37 2.63 32.49 29.89
C LEU A 37 2.40 30.96 29.96
N PRO A 38 1.46 30.37 29.19
CA PRO A 38 1.25 28.92 29.21
C PRO A 38 2.19 28.12 28.28
N TYR A 39 3.03 28.76 27.47
CA TYR A 39 3.83 28.09 26.43
C TYR A 39 5.11 27.46 26.99
N ASP A 40 5.30 26.16 26.71
CA ASP A 40 6.53 25.43 27.05
C ASP A 40 7.48 25.40 25.85
N ILE A 41 8.59 26.12 25.99
CA ILE A 41 9.64 26.26 24.97
C ILE A 41 10.41 24.95 24.78
N LYS A 42 10.48 24.09 25.82
CA LYS A 42 11.21 22.81 25.72
C LYS A 42 10.46 21.83 24.83
N ASN A 43 9.13 21.84 24.88
CA ASN A 43 8.25 20.94 24.15
C ASN A 43 7.16 21.75 23.42
N PRO A 44 7.54 22.53 22.39
CA PRO A 44 6.63 23.51 21.77
C PRO A 44 5.40 22.85 21.12
N TYR A 45 5.62 21.72 20.45
CA TYR A 45 4.55 20.97 19.78
C TYR A 45 3.55 20.39 20.79
N GLU A 46 4.06 19.78 21.85
CA GLU A 46 3.24 19.27 22.96
C GLU A 46 2.43 20.39 23.61
N SER A 47 3.08 21.53 23.90
CA SER A 47 2.45 22.70 24.51
C SER A 47 1.27 23.22 23.69
N ILE A 48 1.45 23.40 22.38
CA ILE A 48 0.38 23.91 21.51
C ILE A 48 -0.74 22.86 21.35
N SER A 49 -0.40 21.58 21.20
CA SER A 49 -1.42 20.52 21.15
C SER A 49 -2.24 20.45 22.45
N ALA A 50 -1.62 20.72 23.60
CA ALA A 50 -2.31 20.83 24.88
C ALA A 50 -3.27 22.03 24.93
N PHE A 51 -2.88 23.19 24.36
CA PHE A 51 -3.76 24.36 24.29
C PHE A 51 -5.05 24.03 23.57
N LEU A 52 -4.93 23.41 22.39
CA LEU A 52 -6.06 23.05 21.53
C LEU A 52 -7.07 22.13 22.23
N LEU A 53 -6.61 21.30 23.16
CA LEU A 53 -7.45 20.33 23.87
C LEU A 53 -7.98 20.82 25.23
N ILE A 54 -7.20 21.62 25.96
CA ILE A 54 -7.41 21.84 27.41
C ILE A 54 -7.65 23.33 27.73
N ASN A 55 -7.13 24.27 26.94
CA ASN A 55 -7.12 25.69 27.30
C ASN A 55 -7.76 26.60 26.23
N PRO A 56 -9.10 26.76 26.22
CA PRO A 56 -9.81 27.59 25.26
C PRO A 56 -9.31 29.05 25.20
N ALA A 57 -8.88 29.62 26.33
CA ALA A 57 -8.36 30.98 26.38
C ALA A 57 -7.01 31.09 25.64
N ALA A 58 -6.10 30.15 25.84
CA ALA A 58 -4.85 30.08 25.09
C ALA A 58 -5.11 29.89 23.59
N VAL A 59 -6.09 29.06 23.21
CA VAL A 59 -6.48 28.90 21.80
C VAL A 59 -6.99 30.21 21.20
N PHE A 60 -7.85 30.95 21.91
CA PHE A 60 -8.33 32.25 21.47
C PHE A 60 -7.17 33.22 21.20
N PHE A 61 -6.26 33.39 22.17
CA PHE A 61 -5.11 34.28 22.00
C PHE A 61 -4.18 33.80 20.89
N ARG A 62 -4.00 32.49 20.70
CA ARG A 62 -3.20 31.89 19.62
C ARG A 62 -3.76 32.26 18.26
N ASN A 63 -5.06 32.14 18.10
CA ASN A 63 -5.72 32.44 16.84
C ASN A 63 -5.69 33.93 16.55
N VAL A 64 -5.94 34.77 17.55
CA VAL A 64 -5.78 36.24 17.42
C VAL A 64 -4.34 36.59 17.05
N HIS A 65 -3.34 35.99 17.70
CA HIS A 65 -1.93 36.21 17.41
C HIS A 65 -1.59 35.84 15.96
N TYR A 66 -2.00 34.66 15.50
CA TYR A 66 -1.79 34.23 14.13
C TYR A 66 -2.43 35.18 13.11
N TRP A 67 -3.73 35.48 13.24
CA TRP A 67 -4.44 36.30 12.26
C TRP A 67 -3.98 37.75 12.26
N SER A 68 -3.72 38.32 13.44
CA SER A 68 -3.13 39.67 13.51
C SER A 68 -1.73 39.71 12.89
N ALA A 69 -0.92 38.66 13.00
CA ALA A 69 0.36 38.54 12.29
C ALA A 69 0.17 38.44 10.76
N GLN A 70 -0.82 37.68 10.27
CA GLN A 70 -1.13 37.61 8.83
C GLN A 70 -1.59 38.97 8.28
N ILE A 71 -2.51 39.64 8.99
CA ILE A 71 -2.99 40.98 8.64
C ILE A 71 -1.81 41.96 8.65
N PHE A 72 -0.94 41.90 9.66
CA PHE A 72 0.26 42.72 9.74
C PHE A 72 1.14 42.58 8.50
N LEU A 73 1.45 41.35 8.07
CA LEU A 73 2.28 41.12 6.88
C LEU A 73 1.61 41.67 5.62
N VAL A 74 0.34 41.33 5.38
CA VAL A 74 -0.41 41.76 4.19
C VAL A 74 -0.51 43.29 4.13
N PHE A 75 -0.89 43.94 5.23
CA PHE A 75 -1.03 45.40 5.26
C PHE A 75 0.31 46.13 5.25
N THR A 76 1.40 45.51 5.71
CA THR A 76 2.76 46.05 5.54
C THR A 76 3.16 46.06 4.06
N VAL A 77 2.92 44.97 3.32
CA VAL A 77 3.16 44.91 1.88
C VAL A 77 2.31 45.93 1.13
N LEU A 78 1.02 46.03 1.44
CA LEU A 78 0.12 47.03 0.84
C LEU A 78 0.57 48.47 1.17
N HIS A 79 1.04 48.71 2.38
CA HIS A 79 1.57 50.00 2.79
C HIS A 79 2.83 50.37 1.99
N ILE A 80 3.77 49.44 1.80
CA ILE A 80 4.96 49.64 0.96
C ILE A 80 4.55 49.97 -0.48
N ILE A 81 3.63 49.20 -1.06
CA ILE A 81 3.15 49.42 -2.44
C ILE A 81 2.50 50.80 -2.57
N ASP A 82 1.64 51.19 -1.65
CA ASP A 82 0.99 52.51 -1.67
C ASP A 82 2.01 53.64 -1.52
N HIS A 83 2.99 53.48 -0.62
CA HIS A 83 4.05 54.47 -0.39
C HIS A 83 4.90 54.71 -1.64
N LEU A 84 5.30 53.64 -2.34
CA LEU A 84 6.09 53.70 -3.57
C LEU A 84 5.29 54.25 -4.75
N ARG A 85 4.00 53.93 -4.82
CA ARG A 85 3.09 54.43 -5.85
C ARG A 85 2.82 55.92 -5.71
N ARG A 86 2.66 56.42 -4.47
CA ARG A 86 2.51 57.85 -4.14
C ARG A 86 3.82 58.65 -4.24
N LYS A 87 4.95 58.00 -4.56
CA LYS A 87 6.30 58.59 -4.61
C LYS A 87 6.70 59.29 -3.30
N THR A 88 6.29 58.72 -2.17
CA THR A 88 6.50 59.33 -0.85
C THR A 88 7.81 58.92 -0.19
N GLU A 89 8.54 57.96 -0.76
CA GLU A 89 9.84 57.47 -0.27
C GLU A 89 10.92 58.56 -0.23
N TYR A 90 10.89 59.53 -1.15
CA TYR A 90 11.83 60.65 -1.17
C TYR A 90 11.69 61.57 0.07
N LYS A 91 10.52 61.57 0.73
CA LYS A 91 10.23 62.38 1.92
C LYS A 91 10.82 61.77 3.20
N VAL A 92 11.25 60.51 3.17
CA VAL A 92 11.82 59.81 4.32
C VAL A 92 13.32 60.12 4.42
N ARG A 93 13.80 60.40 5.64
CA ARG A 93 15.24 60.62 5.90
C ARG A 93 16.04 59.36 5.60
N ASP A 94 17.27 59.48 5.10
CA ASP A 94 18.07 58.34 4.65
C ASP A 94 18.33 57.30 5.75
N GLY A 95 18.60 57.75 6.98
CA GLY A 95 18.77 56.84 8.11
C GLY A 95 17.53 56.02 8.44
N ILE A 96 16.34 56.63 8.34
CA ILE A 96 15.06 55.93 8.55
C ILE A 96 14.79 54.99 7.37
N TRP A 97 15.07 55.41 6.14
CA TRP A 97 14.92 54.57 4.94
C TRP A 97 15.79 53.30 4.98
N PHE A 98 17.03 53.44 5.46
CA PHE A 98 17.92 52.29 5.68
C PHE A 98 17.32 51.30 6.69
N ARG A 99 16.87 51.78 7.86
CA ARG A 99 16.23 50.93 8.87
C ARG A 99 14.93 50.30 8.37
N LEU A 100 14.13 51.01 7.59
CA LEU A 100 12.93 50.46 6.95
C LEU A 100 13.24 49.39 5.90
N THR A 101 14.35 49.53 5.20
CA THR A 101 14.79 48.48 4.26
C THR A 101 15.22 47.22 5.00
N ILE A 102 15.98 47.37 6.09
CA ILE A 102 16.36 46.24 6.96
C ILE A 102 15.14 45.64 7.66
N SER A 103 14.14 46.44 8.05
CA SER A 103 12.96 45.92 8.73
C SER A 103 12.16 44.93 7.89
N ILE A 104 12.29 44.95 6.55
CA ILE A 104 11.70 43.91 5.69
C ILE A 104 12.22 42.52 6.09
N LEU A 105 13.54 42.37 6.24
CA LEU A 105 14.15 41.11 6.68
C LEU A 105 13.72 40.75 8.11
N ILE A 106 13.67 41.73 9.01
CA ILE A 106 13.27 41.51 10.41
C ILE A 106 11.80 41.08 10.49
N THR A 107 10.91 41.68 9.70
CA THR A 107 9.50 41.30 9.62
C THR A 107 9.35 39.86 9.17
N PHE A 108 10.02 39.45 8.08
CA PHE A 108 9.99 38.05 7.63
C PHE A 108 10.60 37.10 8.67
N PHE A 109 11.66 37.51 9.37
CA PHE A 109 12.25 36.71 10.44
C PHE A 109 11.31 36.57 11.65
N VAL A 110 10.61 37.62 12.09
CA VAL A 110 9.62 37.54 13.18
C VAL A 110 8.48 36.59 12.78
N MET A 111 7.98 36.70 11.55
CA MET A 111 6.95 35.81 11.02
C MET A 111 7.43 34.35 10.98
N LEU A 112 8.63 34.10 10.46
CA LEU A 112 9.20 32.75 10.33
C LEU A 112 9.56 32.14 11.70
N SER A 113 10.17 32.91 12.59
CA SER A 113 10.51 32.45 13.94
C SER A 113 9.26 32.05 14.73
N GLY A 114 8.18 32.82 14.63
CA GLY A 114 6.89 32.45 15.23
C GLY A 114 6.29 31.17 14.63
N PHE A 115 6.46 30.96 13.31
CA PHE A 115 6.05 29.73 12.65
C PHE A 115 6.87 28.51 13.13
N ILE A 116 8.19 28.66 13.27
CA ILE A 116 9.08 27.60 13.76
C ILE A 116 8.78 27.22 15.21
N LEU A 117 8.36 28.19 16.04
CA LEU A 117 7.94 27.95 17.42
C LEU A 117 6.68 27.08 17.55
N LYS A 118 6.03 26.69 16.44
CA LYS A 118 5.01 25.63 16.50
C LYS A 118 5.60 24.26 16.86
N GLY A 119 6.84 23.99 16.45
CA GLY A 119 7.52 22.71 16.66
C GLY A 119 6.90 21.51 15.92
N ASP A 120 5.94 21.74 15.03
CA ASP A 120 5.35 20.69 14.18
C ASP A 120 6.24 20.34 12.97
N ALA A 121 5.86 19.36 12.15
CA ALA A 121 6.71 18.93 11.03
C ALA A 121 6.95 20.07 10.01
N ASP A 122 5.93 20.91 9.75
CA ASP A 122 6.08 22.10 8.90
C ASP A 122 7.12 23.06 9.47
N ALA A 123 7.07 23.32 10.78
CA ALA A 123 8.04 24.14 11.48
C ALA A 123 9.46 23.58 11.38
N GLN A 124 9.64 22.26 11.55
CA GLN A 124 10.95 21.63 11.46
C GLN A 124 11.52 21.69 10.05
N GLN A 125 10.70 21.47 9.01
CA GLN A 125 11.15 21.63 7.64
C GLN A 125 11.52 23.08 7.33
N ALA A 126 10.71 24.06 7.77
CA ALA A 126 11.01 25.48 7.62
C ALA A 126 12.33 25.86 8.33
N TYR A 127 12.58 25.32 9.54
CA TYR A 127 13.84 25.48 10.25
C TYR A 127 15.01 24.92 9.43
N ASN A 128 14.90 23.68 8.94
CA ASN A 128 15.97 23.00 8.20
C ASN A 128 16.34 23.76 6.91
N ILE A 129 15.33 24.21 6.15
CA ILE A 129 15.54 25.01 4.94
C ILE A 129 16.24 26.33 5.31
N PHE A 130 15.73 27.06 6.30
CA PHE A 130 16.27 28.37 6.68
C PHE A 130 17.69 28.28 7.27
N ASN A 131 17.95 27.28 8.12
CA ASN A 131 19.27 27.00 8.67
C ASN A 131 20.29 26.69 7.56
N SER A 132 19.89 25.88 6.57
CA SER A 132 20.74 25.54 5.42
C SER A 132 21.08 26.78 4.59
N LEU A 133 20.08 27.62 4.29
CA LEU A 133 20.27 28.87 3.57
C LEU A 133 21.21 29.84 4.30
N ILE A 134 21.07 30.02 5.63
CA ILE A 134 21.95 30.94 6.37
C ILE A 134 23.40 30.43 6.38
N LYS A 135 23.60 29.13 6.54
CA LYS A 135 24.95 28.53 6.59
C LYS A 135 25.74 28.65 5.30
N GLU A 136 25.06 28.84 4.17
CA GLU A 136 25.72 29.09 2.88
C GLU A 136 26.35 30.47 2.76
N ILE A 137 26.03 31.42 3.66
CA ILE A 137 26.66 32.74 3.66
C ILE A 137 28.15 32.58 4.02
N PRO A 138 29.08 32.97 3.13
CA PRO A 138 30.51 32.81 3.37
C PRO A 138 30.97 33.48 4.66
N LEU A 139 31.93 32.86 5.36
CA LEU A 139 32.61 33.34 6.57
C LEU A 139 31.74 33.41 7.85
N ILE A 140 30.54 33.99 7.76
CA ILE A 140 29.71 34.35 8.93
C ILE A 140 28.42 33.53 9.05
N GLY A 141 28.06 32.72 8.06
CA GLY A 141 26.80 31.98 8.01
C GLY A 141 26.55 31.10 9.23
N ASN A 142 27.55 30.32 9.66
CA ASN A 142 27.43 29.46 10.85
C ASN A 142 27.17 30.26 12.13
N SER A 143 27.84 31.40 12.30
CA SER A 143 27.65 32.27 13.47
C SER A 143 26.26 32.91 13.46
N ILE A 144 25.80 33.39 12.29
CA ILE A 144 24.46 33.96 12.14
C ILE A 144 23.39 32.91 12.43
N ALA A 145 23.52 31.70 11.88
CA ALA A 145 22.58 30.61 12.11
C ALA A 145 22.50 30.27 13.60
N PHE A 146 23.63 30.15 14.29
CA PHE A 146 23.66 29.86 15.72
C PHE A 146 23.02 30.99 16.55
N THR A 147 23.29 32.26 16.25
CA THR A 147 22.72 33.39 16.99
C THR A 147 21.22 33.57 16.74
N LEU A 148 20.73 33.29 15.53
CA LEU A 148 19.31 33.45 15.18
C LEU A 148 18.46 32.24 15.57
N LEU A 149 18.96 31.03 15.32
CA LEU A 149 18.20 29.78 15.37
C LEU A 149 18.61 28.85 16.51
N GLY A 150 19.81 29.01 17.08
CA GLY A 150 20.33 28.10 18.09
C GLY A 150 20.75 26.74 17.52
N ARG A 151 20.77 25.72 18.39
CA ARG A 151 21.04 24.32 18.01
C ARG A 151 19.75 23.66 17.52
N GLU A 152 19.88 22.68 16.64
CA GLU A 152 18.74 21.89 16.19
C GLU A 152 18.08 21.18 17.37
N GLY A 153 16.75 21.27 17.47
CA GLY A 153 15.96 20.75 18.60
C GLY A 153 15.91 21.64 19.85
N ASP A 154 16.68 22.73 19.91
CA ASP A 154 16.63 23.72 21.00
C ASP A 154 15.97 25.02 20.54
N TYR A 155 14.75 25.26 21.03
CA TYR A 155 13.93 26.41 20.66
C TYR A 155 14.22 27.66 21.51
N GLN A 156 15.13 27.61 22.48
CA GLN A 156 15.34 28.72 23.41
C GLN A 156 15.81 29.99 22.70
N ILE A 157 16.79 29.87 21.80
CA ILE A 157 17.37 31.02 21.09
C ILE A 157 16.33 31.64 20.14
N ILE A 158 15.63 30.81 19.37
CA ILE A 158 14.63 31.30 18.42
C ILE A 158 13.43 31.92 19.16
N TYR A 159 13.06 31.37 20.32
CA TYR A 159 12.05 31.93 21.20
C TYR A 159 12.43 33.33 21.71
N VAL A 160 13.64 33.49 22.28
CA VAL A 160 14.13 34.79 22.77
C VAL A 160 14.19 35.82 21.64
N ASN A 161 14.69 35.40 20.47
CA ASN A 161 14.76 36.29 19.32
C ASN A 161 13.37 36.71 18.81
N HIS A 162 12.39 35.81 18.85
CA HIS A 162 11.01 36.10 18.47
C HIS A 162 10.33 37.04 19.46
N ILE A 163 10.27 36.68 20.74
CA ILE A 163 9.49 37.42 21.75
C ILE A 163 10.14 38.76 22.14
N ALA A 164 11.47 38.84 22.12
CA ALA A 164 12.21 40.01 22.58
C ALA A 164 13.02 40.65 21.45
N THR A 165 14.13 40.06 21.02
CA THR A 165 15.14 40.76 20.19
C THR A 165 14.54 41.39 18.92
N ALA A 166 13.93 40.57 18.06
CA ALA A 166 13.42 41.04 16.77
C ALA A 166 12.14 41.87 16.91
N THR A 167 11.25 41.51 17.85
CA THR A 167 10.02 42.25 18.12
C THR A 167 10.29 43.64 18.69
N ILE A 168 11.27 43.79 19.61
CA ILE A 168 11.67 45.09 20.17
C ILE A 168 12.33 45.95 19.08
N ILE A 169 13.26 45.39 18.30
CA ILE A 169 13.89 46.13 17.19
C ILE A 169 12.82 46.64 16.20
N LEU A 170 11.87 45.78 15.83
CA LEU A 170 10.79 46.15 14.92
C LEU A 170 9.87 47.21 15.52
N THR A 171 9.57 47.12 16.83
CA THR A 171 8.80 48.13 17.56
C THR A 171 9.49 49.50 17.51
N ILE A 172 10.80 49.55 17.78
CA ILE A 172 11.60 50.79 17.74
C ILE A 172 11.54 51.41 16.33
N ILE A 173 11.74 50.60 15.28
CA ILE A 173 11.70 51.08 13.90
C ILE A 173 10.30 51.61 13.54
N ILE A 174 9.23 50.91 13.95
CA ILE A 174 7.84 51.34 13.70
C ILE A 174 7.57 52.68 14.38
N ILE A 175 7.92 52.84 15.66
CA ILE A 175 7.70 54.08 16.42
C ILE A 175 8.49 55.24 15.80
N GLU A 176 9.75 55.02 15.43
CA GLU A 176 10.57 56.05 14.80
C GLU A 176 10.01 56.48 13.44
N HIS A 177 9.55 55.53 12.64
CA HIS A 177 8.97 55.78 11.31
C HIS A 177 7.62 56.49 11.40
N SER A 178 6.70 55.96 12.20
CA SER A 178 5.33 56.45 12.28
C SER A 178 5.20 57.72 13.13
N LYS A 179 6.15 57.94 14.05
CA LYS A 179 6.11 58.95 15.14
C LYS A 179 4.86 58.81 16.02
N ILE A 180 4.24 57.65 16.01
CA ILE A 180 2.99 57.35 16.70
C ILE A 180 3.20 56.06 17.48
N ILE A 181 2.89 56.09 18.78
CA ILE A 181 2.96 54.91 19.65
C ILE A 181 1.67 54.10 19.56
N TRP A 182 0.52 54.77 19.44
CA TRP A 182 -0.79 54.12 19.41
C TRP A 182 -1.55 54.47 18.12
N PRO A 183 -2.03 53.48 17.35
CA PRO A 183 -2.84 53.73 16.15
C PRO A 183 -4.16 54.42 16.53
N LYS A 184 -4.94 54.84 15.53
CA LYS A 184 -6.29 55.35 15.81
C LYS A 184 -7.11 54.27 16.54
N ILE A 185 -7.76 54.63 17.66
CA ILE A 185 -8.55 53.70 18.49
C ILE A 185 -9.57 52.92 17.67
N SER A 186 -10.26 53.58 16.74
CA SER A 186 -11.21 52.91 15.84
C SER A 186 -10.55 51.83 15.00
N VAL A 187 -9.38 52.11 14.40
CA VAL A 187 -8.63 51.14 13.59
C VAL A 187 -8.13 49.98 14.44
N PHE A 188 -7.67 50.24 15.66
CA PHE A 188 -7.28 49.19 16.60
C PHE A 188 -8.46 48.26 16.93
N VAL A 189 -9.61 48.83 17.30
CA VAL A 189 -10.81 48.06 17.63
C VAL A 189 -11.27 47.21 16.43
N TYR A 190 -11.30 47.78 15.22
CA TYR A 190 -11.64 47.00 14.01
C TYR A 190 -10.63 45.88 13.74
N THR A 191 -9.33 46.14 13.94
CA THR A 191 -8.27 45.15 13.74
C THR A 191 -8.39 44.01 14.75
N LEU A 192 -8.63 44.32 16.02
CA LEU A 192 -8.86 43.33 17.07
C LEU A 192 -10.10 42.49 16.79
N ILE A 193 -11.25 43.12 16.47
CA ILE A 193 -12.49 42.42 16.15
C ILE A 193 -12.29 41.54 14.92
N SER A 194 -11.69 42.06 13.84
CA SER A 194 -11.44 41.27 12.63
C SER A 194 -10.51 40.07 12.89
N SER A 195 -9.45 40.25 13.69
CA SER A 195 -8.55 39.16 14.08
C SER A 195 -9.25 38.12 14.96
N ALA A 196 -10.12 38.56 15.87
CA ALA A 196 -10.92 37.68 16.72
C ALA A 196 -11.98 36.92 15.91
N VAL A 197 -12.67 37.57 14.98
CA VAL A 197 -13.66 36.94 14.09
C VAL A 197 -12.98 35.94 13.16
N LEU A 198 -11.85 36.32 12.53
CA LEU A 198 -11.07 35.39 11.71
C LEU A 198 -10.54 34.24 12.55
N GLY A 199 -10.01 34.51 13.75
CA GLY A 199 -9.56 33.47 14.67
C GLY A 199 -10.66 32.56 15.19
N TYR A 200 -11.89 33.07 15.25
CA TYR A 200 -13.07 32.30 15.61
C TYR A 200 -13.58 31.46 14.45
N ILE A 201 -13.51 31.92 13.20
CA ILE A 201 -13.99 31.15 12.03
C ILE A 201 -12.92 30.18 11.51
N PHE A 202 -11.66 30.60 11.59
CA PHE A 202 -10.51 29.96 10.94
C PHE A 202 -9.42 29.65 11.98
N ALA A 203 -9.59 28.58 12.75
CA ALA A 203 -8.55 28.17 13.69
C ALA A 203 -7.30 27.63 12.96
N PRO A 204 -6.10 28.21 13.13
CA PRO A 204 -4.90 27.72 12.47
C PRO A 204 -4.55 26.32 13.00
N MET A 205 -4.54 25.31 12.13
CA MET A 205 -4.17 23.94 12.54
C MET A 205 -2.66 23.80 12.74
N ILE A 206 -2.25 22.72 13.42
CA ILE A 206 -0.85 22.28 13.50
C ILE A 206 -0.68 21.03 12.67
N HIS A 207 0.48 20.85 12.06
CA HIS A 207 0.79 19.65 11.31
C HIS A 207 0.86 18.45 12.26
N ASP A 208 0.32 17.31 11.86
CA ASP A 208 0.18 16.12 12.71
C ASP A 208 1.49 15.32 12.88
N GLY A 209 2.49 15.58 12.03
CA GLY A 209 3.78 14.89 12.01
C GLY A 209 3.80 13.56 11.25
N LEU A 210 2.66 13.14 10.72
CA LEU A 210 2.47 11.86 10.03
C LEU A 210 2.07 12.01 8.58
N HIS A 211 1.55 13.16 8.20
CA HIS A 211 1.27 13.49 6.82
C HIS A 211 2.58 13.70 6.03
N GLN A 212 2.65 13.20 4.80
CA GLN A 212 3.89 13.24 4.01
C GLN A 212 4.14 14.60 3.36
N VAL A 213 3.09 15.37 3.07
CA VAL A 213 3.22 16.72 2.52
C VAL A 213 3.49 17.70 3.64
N VAL A 214 4.69 18.26 3.63
CA VAL A 214 5.14 19.30 4.56
C VAL A 214 5.34 20.59 3.77
N LYS A 215 4.76 21.70 4.22
CA LYS A 215 4.79 22.99 3.53
C LYS A 215 5.24 24.10 4.48
N GLY A 216 6.11 24.97 4.00
CA GLY A 216 6.43 26.22 4.70
C GLY A 216 5.21 27.16 4.81
N PRO A 217 5.33 28.27 5.56
CA PRO A 217 4.26 29.27 5.61
C PRO A 217 4.01 29.85 4.21
N TRP A 218 2.77 30.24 3.91
CA TRP A 218 2.35 30.64 2.56
C TRP A 218 3.27 31.68 1.90
N TYR A 219 3.80 32.63 2.68
CA TYR A 219 4.72 33.67 2.19
C TYR A 219 6.13 33.15 1.82
N PHE A 220 6.48 31.90 2.15
CA PHE A 220 7.72 31.21 1.75
C PHE A 220 7.50 29.99 0.85
N VAL A 221 6.26 29.58 0.58
CA VAL A 221 6.00 28.44 -0.33
C VAL A 221 6.48 28.72 -1.75
N GLY A 222 6.39 29.96 -2.23
CA GLY A 222 6.99 30.35 -3.52
C GLY A 222 8.51 30.16 -3.55
N LEU A 223 9.19 30.42 -2.42
CA LEU A 223 10.63 30.16 -2.27
C LEU A 223 10.93 28.65 -2.24
N GLN A 224 10.10 27.86 -1.56
CA GLN A 224 10.21 26.39 -1.54
C GLN A 224 10.06 25.81 -2.96
N GLU A 225 9.13 26.35 -3.76
CA GLU A 225 8.98 26.01 -5.17
C GLU A 225 10.23 26.38 -5.98
N ILE A 226 10.82 27.56 -5.79
CA ILE A 226 12.08 27.95 -6.48
C ILE A 226 13.22 26.98 -6.13
N LEU A 227 13.37 26.63 -4.86
CA LEU A 227 14.42 25.73 -4.39
C LEU A 227 14.25 24.29 -4.88
N HIS A 228 13.03 23.88 -5.23
CA HIS A 228 12.79 22.59 -5.89
C HIS A 228 13.42 22.53 -7.30
N TRP A 229 13.46 23.64 -8.03
CA TRP A 229 14.01 23.71 -9.39
C TRP A 229 15.50 24.07 -9.44
N ILE A 230 16.04 24.69 -8.39
CA ILE A 230 17.41 25.23 -8.37
C ILE A 230 18.25 24.45 -7.36
N SER A 231 19.28 23.75 -7.85
CA SER A 231 20.24 23.03 -7.00
C SER A 231 21.30 23.94 -6.33
N TYR A 232 21.41 25.21 -6.75
CA TYR A 232 22.37 26.19 -6.23
C TYR A 232 21.68 27.26 -5.38
N SER A 233 21.44 26.97 -4.11
CA SER A 233 20.80 27.85 -3.13
C SER A 233 21.52 29.20 -2.91
N GLN A 234 22.83 29.25 -3.16
CA GLN A 234 23.65 30.47 -3.12
C GLN A 234 23.13 31.55 -4.10
N LEU A 235 22.60 31.16 -5.25
CA LEU A 235 22.03 32.10 -6.23
C LEU A 235 20.78 32.78 -5.69
N VAL A 236 19.99 32.06 -4.88
CA VAL A 236 18.77 32.60 -4.26
C VAL A 236 19.12 33.64 -3.20
N LEU A 237 20.18 33.40 -2.41
CA LEU A 237 20.71 34.37 -1.45
C LEU A 237 21.26 35.62 -2.15
N LEU A 238 22.07 35.44 -3.19
CA LEU A 238 22.62 36.54 -3.98
C LEU A 238 21.51 37.38 -4.62
N PHE A 239 20.50 36.73 -5.20
CA PHE A 239 19.36 37.42 -5.79
C PHE A 239 18.57 38.21 -4.74
N THR A 240 18.31 37.61 -3.57
CA THR A 240 17.63 38.29 -2.46
C THR A 240 18.43 39.51 -1.98
N PHE A 241 19.76 39.38 -1.86
CA PHE A 241 20.64 40.48 -1.51
C PHE A 241 20.60 41.61 -2.55
N ILE A 242 20.67 41.29 -3.85
CA ILE A 242 20.56 42.26 -4.95
C ILE A 242 19.20 42.99 -4.90
N LEU A 243 18.10 42.28 -4.64
CA LEU A 243 16.78 42.90 -4.50
C LEU A 243 16.74 43.89 -3.33
N LEU A 244 17.29 43.55 -2.17
CA LEU A 244 17.33 44.44 -1.01
C LEU A 244 18.20 45.68 -1.24
N VAL A 245 19.39 45.51 -1.84
CA VAL A 245 20.27 46.63 -2.19
C VAL A 245 19.59 47.54 -3.22
N THR A 246 18.95 46.96 -4.23
CA THR A 246 18.20 47.71 -5.25
C THR A 246 17.04 48.49 -4.63
N PHE A 247 16.32 47.88 -3.67
CA PHE A 247 15.25 48.55 -2.93
C PHE A 247 15.78 49.70 -2.07
N TYR A 248 16.90 49.53 -1.36
CA TYR A 248 17.54 50.60 -0.61
C TYR A 248 17.95 51.77 -1.51
N LEU A 249 18.56 51.47 -2.66
CA LEU A 249 19.02 52.47 -3.63
C LEU A 249 17.88 53.11 -4.42
N LEU A 250 16.63 52.64 -4.29
CA LEU A 250 15.48 53.12 -5.06
C LEU A 250 15.32 54.65 -5.02
N LYS A 251 15.54 55.27 -3.85
CA LYS A 251 15.48 56.73 -3.64
C LYS A 251 16.59 57.49 -4.38
N LYS A 252 17.70 56.84 -4.72
CA LYS A 252 18.87 57.47 -5.35
C LYS A 252 18.80 57.46 -6.88
N PHE A 253 17.91 56.66 -7.46
CA PHE A 253 17.80 56.55 -8.91
C PHE A 253 16.97 57.71 -9.51
N PRO A 254 17.29 58.15 -10.74
CA PRO A 254 16.44 59.08 -11.49
C PRO A 254 15.03 58.52 -11.68
N ASP A 255 14.03 59.41 -11.72
CA ASP A 255 12.60 59.06 -11.76
C ASP A 255 12.21 58.04 -12.85
N ARG A 256 12.84 58.10 -14.03
CA ARG A 256 12.61 57.13 -15.11
C ARG A 256 13.08 55.72 -14.73
N ILE A 257 14.29 55.60 -14.19
CA ILE A 257 14.88 54.32 -13.76
C ILE A 257 14.14 53.80 -12.52
N GLY A 258 13.84 54.67 -11.55
CA GLY A 258 13.07 54.31 -10.36
C GLY A 258 11.68 53.76 -10.70
N LEU A 259 10.99 54.30 -11.71
CA LEU A 259 9.70 53.77 -12.17
C LEU A 259 9.85 52.37 -12.79
N ILE A 260 10.89 52.12 -13.58
CA ILE A 260 11.18 50.80 -14.16
C ILE A 260 11.43 49.80 -13.05
N ILE A 261 12.31 50.13 -12.09
CA ILE A 261 12.63 49.28 -10.94
C ILE A 261 11.35 48.93 -10.16
N LYS A 262 10.49 49.91 -9.86
CA LYS A 262 9.19 49.66 -9.17
C LYS A 262 8.30 48.70 -9.96
N LYS A 263 8.19 48.86 -11.28
CA LYS A 263 7.41 47.94 -12.13
C LYS A 263 8.01 46.53 -12.09
N THR A 264 9.34 46.41 -12.16
CA THR A 264 10.04 45.13 -12.05
C THR A 264 9.77 44.44 -10.71
N PHE A 265 9.80 45.16 -9.58
CA PHE A 265 9.42 44.60 -8.27
C PHE A 265 7.98 44.09 -8.25
N VAL A 266 7.03 44.82 -8.85
CA VAL A 266 5.64 44.35 -8.96
C VAL A 266 5.54 43.08 -9.80
N VAL A 267 6.23 43.01 -10.93
CA VAL A 267 6.26 41.82 -11.79
C VAL A 267 6.86 40.62 -11.05
N PHE A 268 7.99 40.79 -10.36
CA PHE A 268 8.58 39.74 -9.55
C PHE A 268 7.67 39.31 -8.39
N GLY A 269 6.97 40.25 -7.75
CA GLY A 269 5.99 39.94 -6.71
C GLY A 269 4.80 39.13 -7.25
N LEU A 270 4.28 39.47 -8.44
CA LEU A 270 3.21 38.70 -9.10
C LEU A 270 3.69 37.30 -9.50
N PHE A 271 4.90 37.18 -10.03
CA PHE A 271 5.49 35.88 -10.36
C PHE A 271 5.67 35.02 -9.10
N TYR A 272 6.19 35.59 -8.01
CA TYR A 272 6.32 34.90 -6.73
C TYR A 272 4.97 34.47 -6.16
N LEU A 273 3.92 35.29 -6.31
CA LEU A 273 2.56 34.95 -5.91
C LEU A 273 2.01 33.76 -6.72
N ILE A 274 2.26 33.72 -8.03
CA ILE A 274 1.88 32.59 -8.88
C ILE A 274 2.59 31.31 -8.41
N LEU A 275 3.91 31.37 -8.16
CA LEU A 275 4.66 30.22 -7.63
C LEU A 275 4.15 29.79 -6.25
N THR A 276 3.78 30.74 -5.41
CA THR A 276 3.16 30.46 -4.10
C THR A 276 1.84 29.72 -4.26
N ILE A 277 0.97 30.14 -5.19
CA ILE A 277 -0.30 29.47 -5.48
C ILE A 277 -0.06 28.06 -6.04
N ILE A 278 0.92 27.89 -6.94
CA ILE A 278 1.30 26.58 -7.48
C ILE A 278 1.80 25.66 -6.36
N GLY A 279 2.76 26.11 -5.56
CA GLY A 279 3.31 25.33 -4.45
C GLY A 279 2.25 24.97 -3.40
N TYR A 280 1.32 25.88 -3.12
CA TYR A 280 0.31 25.64 -2.09
C TYR A 280 -0.80 24.70 -2.57
N TYR A 281 -1.34 24.88 -3.79
CA TYR A 281 -2.53 24.14 -4.25
C TYR A 281 -2.24 22.98 -5.21
N PHE A 282 -1.12 23.01 -5.92
CA PHE A 282 -0.82 22.06 -7.00
C PHE A 282 0.37 21.13 -6.70
N ARG A 283 0.97 21.22 -5.50
CA ARG A 283 2.02 20.30 -5.04
C ARG A 283 1.49 19.34 -3.98
N GLY A 284 1.66 18.04 -4.22
CA GLY A 284 1.29 16.94 -3.34
C GLY A 284 2.50 16.27 -2.68
N GLU A 285 2.38 14.96 -2.44
CA GLU A 285 3.46 14.13 -1.88
C GLU A 285 4.70 14.18 -2.77
N ASN A 286 5.89 14.08 -2.17
CA ASN A 286 7.18 14.19 -2.88
C ASN A 286 7.34 15.45 -3.76
N TRP A 287 6.56 16.50 -3.49
CA TRP A 287 6.49 17.72 -4.30
C TRP A 287 6.03 17.48 -5.76
N GLU A 288 5.29 16.39 -6.01
CA GLU A 288 4.73 16.09 -7.33
C GLU A 288 3.56 17.02 -7.68
N PHE A 289 3.35 17.23 -8.98
CA PHE A 289 2.24 18.04 -9.45
C PHE A 289 0.93 17.24 -9.37
N VAL A 290 -0.05 17.78 -8.64
CA VAL A 290 -1.35 17.14 -8.44
C VAL A 290 -2.46 18.16 -8.68
N LEU A 291 -3.56 17.74 -9.31
CA LEU A 291 -4.74 18.58 -9.46
C LEU A 291 -5.50 18.65 -8.11
N PRO A 292 -5.93 19.85 -7.65
CA PRO A 292 -6.54 20.02 -6.33
C PRO A 292 -7.74 19.10 -6.04
N TRP A 293 -8.51 18.73 -7.07
CA TRP A 293 -9.70 17.87 -6.97
C TRP A 293 -9.42 16.37 -7.12
N ASN A 294 -8.25 15.98 -7.63
CA ASN A 294 -7.79 14.59 -7.66
C ASN A 294 -6.88 14.25 -6.48
N ASN A 295 -6.57 15.25 -5.65
CA ASN A 295 -5.72 15.07 -4.51
C ASN A 295 -6.48 14.19 -3.49
N THR A 296 -5.93 13.02 -3.18
CA THR A 296 -6.40 12.16 -2.07
C THR A 296 -6.31 12.88 -0.73
N TYR A 297 -5.60 14.02 -0.70
CA TYR A 297 -5.80 15.09 0.25
C TYR A 297 -7.24 15.61 0.14
N LYS A 298 -8.17 14.92 0.81
CA LYS A 298 -9.26 15.62 1.45
C LYS A 298 -8.56 16.65 2.32
N PHE A 299 -8.49 17.89 1.84
CA PHE A 299 -8.35 19.06 2.69
C PHE A 299 -9.43 18.84 3.75
N VAL A 300 -9.06 18.22 4.87
CA VAL A 300 -9.84 18.33 6.09
C VAL A 300 -9.79 19.82 6.28
N SER A 301 -10.89 20.45 5.90
CA SER A 301 -11.01 21.88 5.77
C SER A 301 -10.20 22.53 6.90
N ASP A 302 -9.29 23.45 6.58
CA ASP A 302 -8.66 24.39 7.52
C ASP A 302 -9.72 25.19 8.36
N PHE A 303 -11.00 24.87 8.17
CA PHE A 303 -12.20 25.44 8.71
C PHE A 303 -12.68 24.58 9.88
N GLN A 304 -12.10 24.82 11.05
CA GLN A 304 -12.82 24.58 12.29
C GLN A 304 -13.14 25.93 12.91
N PRO A 305 -14.42 26.36 12.93
CA PRO A 305 -14.79 27.46 13.79
C PRO A 305 -14.47 27.06 15.23
N LEU A 306 -13.94 28.01 16.02
CA LEU A 306 -13.59 27.90 17.43
C LEU A 306 -14.81 27.70 18.35
N ALA A 307 -15.90 27.16 17.83
CA ALA A 307 -17.07 26.80 18.58
C ALA A 307 -17.67 25.54 17.96
N SER A 308 -17.01 24.41 18.21
CA SER A 308 -17.78 23.49 19.02
C SER A 308 -17.25 23.61 20.43
N ILE A 309 -18.09 24.15 21.31
CA ILE A 309 -17.99 23.87 22.75
C ILE A 309 -17.72 22.37 22.86
N SER A 310 -16.70 21.97 23.62
CA SER A 310 -16.42 20.55 23.85
C SER A 310 -17.72 19.91 24.34
N ASP A 311 -18.09 18.75 23.79
CA ASP A 311 -19.26 18.00 24.29
C ASP A 311 -19.05 17.53 25.75
N LEU A 312 -17.84 17.75 26.28
CA LEU A 312 -17.36 17.40 27.60
C LEU A 312 -17.02 18.69 28.37
N GLU A 313 -17.48 18.82 29.61
CA GLU A 313 -17.01 19.87 30.50
C GLU A 313 -15.55 19.61 30.91
N ILE A 314 -14.66 20.57 30.63
CA ILE A 314 -13.20 20.44 30.85
C ILE A 314 -12.87 20.20 32.33
N ASN A 315 -13.70 20.68 33.25
CA ASN A 315 -13.52 20.53 34.69
C ASN A 315 -13.69 19.08 35.19
N ASP A 316 -14.34 18.20 34.42
CA ASP A 316 -14.53 16.78 34.74
C ASP A 316 -13.41 15.87 34.20
N LEU A 317 -12.42 16.44 33.50
CA LEU A 317 -11.35 15.69 32.87
C LEU A 317 -10.08 15.69 33.74
N ASN A 318 -9.76 14.52 34.28
CA ASN A 318 -8.53 14.31 35.05
C ASN A 318 -7.30 14.39 34.11
N ASP A 319 -6.29 15.19 34.47
CA ASP A 319 -5.09 15.50 33.65
C ASP A 319 -4.36 14.23 33.16
N LYS A 320 -4.48 13.13 33.92
CA LYS A 320 -3.97 11.79 33.58
C LYS A 320 -4.52 11.18 32.28
N ARG A 321 -5.62 11.70 31.72
CA ARG A 321 -6.20 11.21 30.45
C ARG A 321 -5.51 11.78 29.22
N PHE A 322 -4.82 12.91 29.34
CA PHE A 322 -4.11 13.54 28.24
C PHE A 322 -2.68 13.02 28.18
N ARG A 323 -2.45 12.03 27.33
CA ARG A 323 -1.13 11.43 27.13
C ARG A 323 -0.39 12.07 25.97
N THR A 324 0.92 12.21 26.13
CA THR A 324 1.82 12.68 25.09
C THR A 324 2.33 11.49 24.30
N VAL A 325 2.06 11.48 23.00
CA VAL A 325 2.43 10.44 22.06
C VAL A 325 3.07 11.11 20.85
N LEU A 326 4.26 10.66 20.43
CA LEU A 326 5.03 11.25 19.33
C LEU A 326 5.22 12.79 19.48
N GLY A 327 5.41 13.27 20.72
CA GLY A 327 5.60 14.69 21.02
C GLY A 327 4.35 15.57 20.99
N ARG A 328 3.15 14.98 20.87
CA ARG A 328 1.85 15.69 20.91
C ARG A 328 0.85 15.05 21.86
N LYS A 329 -0.10 15.83 22.35
CA LYS A 329 -1.30 15.31 23.02
C LYS A 329 -2.41 15.07 21.99
N GLU A 330 -3.06 13.91 22.07
CA GLU A 330 -4.25 13.61 21.24
C GLU A 330 -5.53 13.49 22.08
N GLY A 331 -6.63 14.02 21.54
CA GLY A 331 -7.96 13.98 22.15
C GLY A 331 -8.66 12.63 22.02
N CYS A 332 -8.25 11.77 21.07
CA CYS A 332 -8.90 10.50 20.79
C CYS A 332 -8.94 9.58 22.02
N ILE A 333 -7.80 9.40 22.70
CA ILE A 333 -7.67 8.56 23.90
C ILE A 333 -8.50 9.10 25.08
N VAL A 334 -8.80 10.40 25.11
CA VAL A 334 -9.61 10.99 26.19
C VAL A 334 -11.02 10.38 26.21
N CYS A 335 -11.61 10.18 25.02
CA CYS A 335 -12.94 9.59 24.87
C CYS A 335 -12.89 8.06 24.65
N HIS A 336 -11.88 7.56 23.93
CA HIS A 336 -11.75 6.17 23.53
C HIS A 336 -10.68 5.44 24.35
N GLN A 337 -11.13 4.79 25.41
CA GLN A 337 -10.30 3.91 26.24
C GLN A 337 -10.46 2.46 25.76
N MET A 338 -9.58 2.06 24.84
CA MET A 338 -9.60 0.75 24.20
C MET A 338 -8.46 -0.14 24.73
N ASN A 339 -8.67 -1.45 24.74
CA ASN A 339 -7.64 -2.45 25.05
C ASN A 339 -7.46 -3.44 23.89
N GLY A 340 -6.48 -4.35 23.97
CA GLY A 340 -6.30 -5.45 23.01
C GLY A 340 -5.23 -5.24 21.94
N PHE A 341 -4.40 -4.20 22.09
CA PHE A 341 -3.35 -3.86 21.13
C PHE A 341 -2.04 -4.64 21.36
N GLU A 342 -1.30 -4.90 20.27
CA GLU A 342 0.11 -5.28 20.35
C GLU A 342 0.95 -4.12 20.87
N SER A 343 2.04 -4.44 21.58
CA SER A 343 3.02 -3.46 22.06
C SER A 343 3.47 -2.44 21.01
N SER A 344 3.73 -2.91 19.78
CA SER A 344 4.22 -2.07 18.67
C SER A 344 3.13 -1.19 18.02
N HIS A 345 1.85 -1.50 18.22
CA HIS A 345 0.71 -0.77 17.67
C HIS A 345 -0.21 -0.23 18.78
N ASN A 346 0.31 -0.11 20.00
CA ASN A 346 -0.45 0.40 21.12
C ASN A 346 -0.64 1.92 20.98
N PRO A 347 -1.86 2.46 21.13
CA PRO A 347 -2.10 3.90 21.15
C PRO A 347 -1.25 4.66 22.19
N GLU A 348 -0.78 4.01 23.24
CA GLU A 348 0.17 4.61 24.19
C GLU A 348 1.53 4.92 23.55
N ALA A 349 1.94 4.18 22.52
CA ALA A 349 3.21 4.35 21.82
C ALA A 349 3.08 5.20 20.54
N ILE A 350 1.98 5.01 19.78
CA ILE A 350 1.80 5.63 18.47
C ILE A 350 0.53 6.48 18.34
N GLY A 351 -0.41 6.42 19.27
CA GLY A 351 -1.67 7.17 19.22
C GLY A 351 -2.70 6.52 18.30
N CYS A 352 -3.99 6.75 18.58
CA CYS A 352 -5.08 6.30 17.72
C CYS A 352 -5.08 7.02 16.37
N TYR A 353 -4.66 8.28 16.38
CA TYR A 353 -4.60 9.12 15.19
C TYR A 353 -3.70 8.57 14.10
N SER A 354 -2.60 7.88 14.47
CA SER A 354 -1.63 7.39 13.50
C SER A 354 -2.18 6.38 12.51
N CYS A 355 -3.18 5.62 12.95
CA CYS A 355 -3.89 4.67 12.10
C CYS A 355 -5.19 5.28 11.58
N HIS A 356 -6.02 5.84 12.46
CA HIS A 356 -7.38 6.22 12.10
C HIS A 356 -7.54 7.64 11.57
N ARG A 357 -6.50 8.48 11.62
CA ARG A 357 -6.57 9.90 11.22
C ARG A 357 -7.72 10.63 11.96
N GLY A 358 -8.38 11.59 11.31
CA GLY A 358 -9.38 12.46 11.94
C GLY A 358 -8.82 13.84 12.31
N ASN A 359 -9.28 14.42 13.42
CA ASN A 359 -8.66 15.57 14.06
C ASN A 359 -8.31 15.23 15.52
N ALA A 360 -7.02 14.99 15.78
CA ALA A 360 -6.52 14.67 17.11
C ALA A 360 -6.53 15.85 18.10
N PHE A 361 -6.74 17.08 17.63
CA PHE A 361 -6.57 18.31 18.41
C PHE A 361 -7.89 18.94 18.84
N THR A 362 -8.97 18.15 18.88
CA THR A 362 -10.30 18.60 19.34
C THR A 362 -10.99 17.49 20.11
N LEU A 363 -11.82 17.89 21.08
CA LEU A 363 -12.67 16.98 21.86
C LEU A 363 -14.12 16.97 21.38
N ASN A 364 -14.48 17.82 20.41
CA ASN A 364 -15.82 17.73 19.81
C ASN A 364 -15.93 16.50 18.92
N LYS A 365 -16.99 15.72 19.10
CA LYS A 365 -17.19 14.45 18.40
C LYS A 365 -17.22 14.58 16.89
N SER A 366 -17.90 15.58 16.34
CA SER A 366 -18.03 15.74 14.88
C SER A 366 -16.73 16.20 14.26
N ALA A 367 -16.07 17.17 14.91
CA ALA A 367 -14.79 17.70 14.51
C ALA A 367 -13.67 16.65 14.60
N ALA A 368 -13.62 15.85 15.66
CA ALA A 368 -12.60 14.83 15.89
C ALA A 368 -12.68 13.67 14.88
N HIS A 369 -13.89 13.26 14.49
CA HIS A 369 -14.10 12.21 13.51
C HIS A 369 -14.07 12.69 12.04
N SER A 370 -13.98 14.01 11.80
CA SER A 370 -13.90 14.55 10.45
C SER A 370 -12.62 14.08 9.76
N GLY A 371 -12.75 13.40 8.61
CA GLY A 371 -11.61 12.85 7.88
C GLY A 371 -11.02 11.55 8.48
N MET A 372 -11.72 10.90 9.41
CA MET A 372 -11.27 9.63 9.98
C MET A 372 -11.33 8.47 8.96
N ILE A 373 -10.30 7.65 8.95
CA ILE A 373 -10.19 6.39 8.19
C ILE A 373 -10.63 5.23 9.09
N LEU A 374 -11.66 4.51 8.65
CA LEU A 374 -12.23 3.39 9.42
C LEU A 374 -11.40 2.11 9.31
N ILE A 375 -10.84 1.83 8.12
CA ILE A 375 -10.08 0.62 7.81
C ILE A 375 -8.70 1.04 7.28
N PRO A 376 -7.75 1.30 8.18
CA PRO A 376 -6.50 1.96 7.82
C PRO A 376 -5.56 1.12 6.95
N GLY A 377 -5.74 -0.21 6.92
CA GLY A 377 -4.89 -1.10 6.13
C GLY A 377 -5.26 -1.19 4.65
N ASN A 378 -6.38 -0.60 4.20
CA ASN A 378 -6.72 -0.53 2.78
C ASN A 378 -5.57 0.11 2.00
N LEU A 379 -5.16 -0.45 0.86
CA LEU A 379 -3.98 0.06 0.14
C LEU A 379 -4.15 1.50 -0.36
N ASP A 380 -5.39 1.94 -0.57
CA ASP A 380 -5.71 3.34 -0.89
C ASP A 380 -5.40 4.30 0.25
N ASP A 381 -5.50 3.84 1.50
CA ASP A 381 -5.24 4.64 2.70
C ASP A 381 -3.86 4.33 3.32
N ALA A 382 -3.25 3.19 2.98
CA ALA A 382 -2.07 2.66 3.65
C ALA A 382 -0.87 3.61 3.59
N HIS A 383 -0.71 4.38 2.51
CA HIS A 383 0.36 5.40 2.40
C HIS A 383 0.22 6.52 3.44
N LEU A 384 -1.02 6.81 3.86
CA LEU A 384 -1.37 7.72 4.93
C LEU A 384 -1.42 7.03 6.29
N THR A 385 -1.17 5.75 6.46
CA THR A 385 -1.29 5.10 7.79
C THR A 385 -0.06 4.26 8.07
N CYS A 386 -0.06 3.01 7.59
CA CYS A 386 1.02 2.06 7.75
C CYS A 386 2.30 2.50 7.03
N GLY A 387 2.19 3.24 5.93
CA GLY A 387 3.29 3.66 5.04
C GLY A 387 3.83 5.05 5.28
N THR A 388 3.53 5.68 6.43
CA THR A 388 4.12 6.97 6.78
C THR A 388 5.61 6.85 7.07
N ALA A 389 6.35 7.96 7.05
CA ALA A 389 7.80 7.99 7.27
C ALA A 389 8.24 7.45 8.65
N GLN A 390 7.35 7.48 9.65
CA GLN A 390 7.60 6.94 10.98
C GLN A 390 7.21 5.46 11.12
N CYS A 391 6.66 4.85 10.07
CA CYS A 391 6.14 3.48 10.06
C CYS A 391 6.82 2.63 8.98
N HIS A 392 6.04 1.95 8.12
CA HIS A 392 6.50 1.00 7.11
C HIS A 392 6.56 1.63 5.71
N SER A 393 7.27 2.76 5.57
CA SER A 393 7.36 3.55 4.33
C SER A 393 7.75 2.72 3.10
N ASP A 394 8.67 1.76 3.28
CA ASP A 394 9.23 1.00 2.16
C ASP A 394 8.40 -0.24 1.79
N ILE A 395 7.43 -0.63 2.64
CA ILE A 395 6.64 -1.85 2.44
C ILE A 395 5.40 -1.56 1.58
N VAL A 396 4.72 -0.44 1.79
CA VAL A 396 3.50 -0.11 1.03
C VAL A 396 3.72 -0.10 -0.49
N PRO A 397 4.80 0.51 -1.02
CA PRO A 397 5.09 0.45 -2.47
C PRO A 397 5.33 -0.98 -2.96
N ARG A 398 6.02 -1.82 -2.17
CA ARG A 398 6.27 -3.23 -2.52
C ARG A 398 4.97 -4.02 -2.60
N VAL A 399 4.07 -3.83 -1.63
CA VAL A 399 2.77 -4.50 -1.58
C VAL A 399 1.93 -4.14 -2.80
N ASN A 400 1.93 -2.87 -3.22
CA ASN A 400 1.26 -2.43 -4.44
C ASN A 400 1.80 -3.12 -5.70
N ASN A 401 3.11 -3.38 -5.77
CA ASN A 401 3.73 -4.06 -6.92
C ASN A 401 3.59 -5.60 -6.89
N SER A 402 3.15 -6.18 -5.78
CA SER A 402 3.03 -7.63 -5.63
C SER A 402 1.98 -8.24 -6.57
N ILE A 403 2.14 -9.52 -6.94
CA ILE A 403 1.17 -10.24 -7.76
C ILE A 403 -0.22 -10.36 -7.10
N MET A 404 -0.29 -10.33 -5.76
CA MET A 404 -1.54 -10.34 -5.01
C MET A 404 -2.31 -9.03 -5.18
N SER A 405 -1.61 -7.91 -5.39
CA SER A 405 -2.23 -6.60 -5.65
C SER A 405 -2.53 -6.37 -7.14
N THR A 406 -1.59 -6.75 -8.02
CA THR A 406 -1.69 -6.45 -9.46
C THR A 406 -2.60 -7.42 -10.22
N LEU A 407 -2.66 -8.70 -9.82
CA LEU A 407 -3.23 -9.81 -10.61
C LEU A 407 -2.75 -9.84 -12.08
N SER A 408 -1.52 -9.37 -12.35
CA SER A 408 -1.01 -9.14 -13.71
C SER A 408 -1.24 -10.31 -14.65
N GLY A 409 -0.91 -11.52 -14.20
CA GLY A 409 -1.04 -12.73 -15.00
C GLY A 409 -2.48 -13.13 -15.32
N ILE A 410 -3.43 -12.88 -14.40
CA ILE A 410 -4.85 -13.15 -14.64
C ILE A 410 -5.39 -12.15 -15.67
N VAL A 411 -5.06 -10.86 -15.52
CA VAL A 411 -5.48 -9.81 -16.46
C VAL A 411 -4.93 -10.10 -17.87
N SER A 412 -3.65 -10.43 -17.96
CA SER A 412 -3.01 -10.71 -19.25
C SER A 412 -3.59 -11.93 -19.96
N VAL A 413 -3.78 -13.04 -19.24
CA VAL A 413 -4.35 -14.26 -19.81
C VAL A 413 -5.80 -14.03 -20.23
N ASN A 414 -6.58 -13.30 -19.45
CA ASN A 414 -7.97 -13.03 -19.81
C ASN A 414 -8.07 -12.18 -21.09
N ARG A 415 -7.31 -11.09 -21.21
CA ARG A 415 -7.27 -10.27 -22.43
C ARG A 415 -6.84 -11.09 -23.66
N PHE A 416 -5.85 -11.97 -23.50
CA PHE A 416 -5.44 -12.89 -24.57
C PHE A 416 -6.55 -13.86 -24.99
N VAL A 417 -7.35 -14.35 -24.05
CA VAL A 417 -8.46 -15.28 -24.32
C VAL A 417 -9.59 -14.60 -25.10
N PHE A 418 -9.83 -13.31 -24.87
CA PHE A 418 -10.83 -12.50 -25.57
C PHE A 418 -10.35 -11.93 -26.91
N ASP A 419 -9.13 -12.26 -27.35
CA ASP A 419 -8.43 -11.65 -28.50
C ASP A 419 -8.27 -10.12 -28.37
N GLU A 420 -8.14 -9.61 -27.14
CA GLU A 420 -7.83 -8.20 -26.85
C GLU A 420 -6.33 -7.97 -26.60
N SER A 421 -5.53 -9.04 -26.62
CA SER A 421 -4.06 -9.02 -26.51
C SER A 421 -3.47 -10.14 -27.37
N ASP A 422 -2.30 -9.88 -27.96
CA ASP A 422 -1.54 -10.87 -28.75
C ASP A 422 -0.71 -11.82 -27.87
N SER A 423 -0.50 -11.49 -26.58
CA SER A 423 0.29 -12.28 -25.65
C SER A 423 -0.44 -12.55 -24.32
N PRO A 424 -0.32 -13.76 -23.75
CA PRO A 424 -0.79 -14.07 -22.41
C PRO A 424 0.16 -13.59 -21.29
N THR A 425 1.29 -12.95 -21.62
CA THR A 425 2.39 -12.66 -20.70
C THR A 425 2.82 -11.18 -20.76
N MET A 426 1.95 -10.30 -20.26
CA MET A 426 2.17 -8.85 -20.15
C MET A 426 2.06 -8.37 -18.69
N LEU A 427 2.73 -7.26 -18.40
CA LEU A 427 2.56 -6.53 -17.14
C LEU A 427 1.25 -5.75 -17.17
N ASN A 428 0.42 -5.95 -16.15
CA ASN A 428 -0.88 -5.29 -15.98
C ASN A 428 -1.14 -5.04 -14.50
N HIS A 429 -2.05 -4.11 -14.20
CA HIS A 429 -2.59 -3.90 -12.86
C HIS A 429 -4.11 -3.99 -12.88
N ILE A 430 -4.70 -4.73 -11.96
CA ILE A 430 -6.16 -4.95 -11.89
C ILE A 430 -6.95 -3.65 -11.71
N ARG A 431 -6.41 -2.68 -10.98
CA ARG A 431 -6.99 -1.33 -10.83
C ARG A 431 -7.14 -0.56 -12.16
N ASP A 432 -6.35 -0.90 -13.18
CA ASP A 432 -6.32 -0.16 -14.44
C ASP A 432 -7.30 -0.70 -15.49
N ILE A 433 -7.93 -1.86 -15.22
CA ILE A 433 -8.88 -2.49 -16.14
C ILE A 433 -10.07 -1.55 -16.39
N LYS A 434 -10.57 -1.52 -17.63
CA LYS A 434 -11.66 -0.66 -18.07
C LYS A 434 -12.92 -1.50 -18.26
N HIS A 435 -13.63 -1.35 -19.38
CA HIS A 435 -14.92 -1.99 -19.62
C HIS A 435 -15.01 -2.72 -20.98
N SER A 436 -13.86 -3.16 -21.52
CA SER A 436 -13.82 -4.07 -22.66
C SER A 436 -14.51 -5.41 -22.34
N ASN A 437 -14.63 -6.34 -23.31
CA ASN A 437 -15.25 -7.63 -23.02
C ASN A 437 -14.42 -8.37 -21.95
N ALA A 438 -13.10 -8.42 -22.12
CA ALA A 438 -12.21 -9.07 -21.15
C ALA A 438 -12.23 -8.37 -19.78
N ASP A 439 -12.14 -7.03 -19.76
CA ASP A 439 -12.06 -6.29 -18.51
C ASP A 439 -13.40 -6.31 -17.76
N SER A 440 -14.53 -6.26 -18.47
CA SER A 440 -15.85 -6.42 -17.84
C SER A 440 -16.10 -7.83 -17.31
N HIS A 441 -15.57 -8.86 -17.97
CA HIS A 441 -15.59 -10.24 -17.46
C HIS A 441 -14.81 -10.35 -16.14
N LEU A 442 -13.62 -9.76 -16.07
CA LEU A 442 -12.85 -9.70 -14.82
C LEU A 442 -13.59 -8.91 -13.73
N ARG A 443 -14.18 -7.76 -14.07
CA ARG A 443 -14.96 -6.94 -13.13
C ARG A 443 -16.17 -7.69 -12.58
N ASN A 444 -16.85 -8.54 -13.35
CA ASN A 444 -17.98 -9.31 -12.82
C ASN A 444 -17.57 -10.51 -11.97
N LEU A 445 -16.43 -11.15 -12.25
CA LEU A 445 -16.15 -12.49 -11.71
C LEU A 445 -14.88 -12.61 -10.86
N CYS A 446 -13.86 -11.79 -11.12
CA CYS A 446 -12.50 -12.01 -10.61
C CYS A 446 -11.91 -10.82 -9.84
N ALA A 447 -12.37 -9.59 -10.08
CA ALA A 447 -11.73 -8.38 -9.56
C ALA A 447 -11.86 -8.19 -8.04
N SER A 448 -12.58 -9.04 -7.31
CA SER A 448 -12.61 -8.95 -5.84
C SER A 448 -11.47 -9.70 -5.15
N CYS A 449 -10.73 -10.55 -5.87
CA CYS A 449 -9.73 -11.45 -5.28
C CYS A 449 -8.34 -10.83 -5.06
N HIS A 450 -8.11 -9.56 -5.43
CA HIS A 450 -6.82 -8.91 -5.21
C HIS A 450 -6.73 -8.28 -3.81
N LEU A 451 -5.51 -8.23 -3.28
CA LEU A 451 -5.20 -7.70 -1.94
C LEU A 451 -5.61 -6.23 -1.79
N GLY A 452 -5.47 -5.46 -2.87
CA GLY A 452 -5.87 -4.06 -2.93
C GLY A 452 -7.38 -3.82 -3.05
N ASN A 453 -8.23 -4.85 -3.06
CA ASN A 453 -9.67 -4.63 -3.08
C ASN A 453 -10.08 -3.94 -1.78
N VAL A 454 -10.84 -2.85 -1.91
CA VAL A 454 -11.18 -1.99 -0.77
C VAL A 454 -12.16 -2.74 0.12
N LYS A 455 -11.76 -2.96 1.37
CA LYS A 455 -12.65 -3.50 2.39
C LYS A 455 -13.49 -2.36 2.94
N THR A 456 -14.81 -2.53 2.86
CA THR A 456 -15.82 -1.55 3.33
C THR A 456 -16.48 -1.98 4.64
N GLU A 457 -16.42 -3.27 4.95
CA GLU A 457 -17.06 -3.87 6.13
C GLU A 457 -16.04 -4.21 7.22
N LEU A 458 -16.43 -3.97 8.48
CA LEU A 458 -15.65 -4.32 9.66
C LEU A 458 -15.74 -5.83 9.93
N GLY A 459 -14.62 -6.43 10.32
CA GLY A 459 -14.54 -7.84 10.69
C GLY A 459 -13.36 -8.56 10.08
N PRO A 460 -13.07 -9.80 10.56
CA PRO A 460 -11.97 -10.59 10.04
C PRO A 460 -12.16 -10.97 8.57
N VAL A 461 -11.06 -11.30 7.91
CA VAL A 461 -11.10 -12.05 6.64
C VAL A 461 -11.66 -13.45 6.95
N ASN A 462 -12.58 -13.91 6.10
CA ASN A 462 -13.21 -15.23 6.20
C ASN A 462 -13.60 -15.70 4.80
N GLU A 463 -14.38 -16.79 4.69
CA GLU A 463 -14.74 -17.35 3.39
C GLU A 463 -15.55 -16.39 2.47
N LEU A 464 -16.18 -15.36 3.04
CA LEU A 464 -16.92 -14.33 2.30
C LEU A 464 -16.20 -12.98 2.23
N SER A 465 -15.31 -12.69 3.17
CA SER A 465 -14.64 -11.39 3.31
C SER A 465 -13.22 -11.45 2.79
N ARG A 466 -12.87 -10.53 1.88
CA ARG A 466 -11.57 -10.47 1.20
C ARG A 466 -11.10 -9.02 1.01
N GLY A 467 -9.85 -8.83 0.59
CA GLY A 467 -9.24 -7.51 0.46
C GLY A 467 -8.93 -6.84 1.80
N GLY A 468 -8.65 -5.54 1.79
CA GLY A 468 -8.28 -4.79 2.99
C GLY A 468 -6.80 -4.49 3.15
N GLY A 469 -6.00 -4.73 2.10
CA GLY A 469 -4.55 -4.44 2.08
C GLY A 469 -3.81 -5.09 3.25
N CYS A 470 -3.07 -4.29 4.03
CA CYS A 470 -2.30 -4.77 5.17
C CYS A 470 -3.17 -5.49 6.22
N ASN A 471 -4.41 -5.03 6.40
CA ASN A 471 -5.34 -5.62 7.38
C ASN A 471 -5.81 -7.02 6.98
N ALA A 472 -5.73 -7.37 5.70
CA ALA A 472 -6.15 -8.69 5.22
C ALA A 472 -5.35 -9.84 5.86
N CYS A 473 -4.09 -9.56 6.24
CA CYS A 473 -3.21 -10.57 6.83
C CYS A 473 -2.84 -10.25 8.29
N HIS A 474 -2.74 -8.98 8.67
CA HIS A 474 -2.22 -8.59 9.98
C HIS A 474 -3.28 -8.37 11.06
N LEU A 475 -4.55 -8.18 10.68
CA LEU A 475 -5.63 -7.84 11.61
C LEU A 475 -6.25 -9.11 12.21
N ASN A 476 -5.95 -9.36 13.47
CA ASN A 476 -6.38 -10.53 14.21
C ASN A 476 -7.45 -10.19 15.25
N TYR A 477 -8.54 -10.95 15.26
CA TYR A 477 -9.61 -10.78 16.23
C TYR A 477 -9.48 -11.80 17.35
N SER A 478 -9.35 -11.33 18.60
CA SER A 478 -9.59 -12.20 19.76
C SER A 478 -11.08 -12.55 19.85
N ASN A 479 -11.42 -13.65 20.52
CA ASN A 479 -12.83 -14.05 20.72
C ASN A 479 -13.67 -12.90 21.29
N ALA A 480 -13.14 -12.19 22.30
CA ALA A 480 -13.82 -11.07 22.92
C ALA A 480 -13.96 -9.85 21.98
N ALA A 481 -12.97 -9.57 21.13
CA ALA A 481 -13.07 -8.51 20.12
C ALA A 481 -14.13 -8.84 19.06
N TYR A 482 -14.16 -10.11 18.61
CA TYR A 482 -15.12 -10.59 17.63
C TYR A 482 -16.56 -10.56 18.16
N GLU A 483 -16.78 -11.04 19.40
CA GLU A 483 -18.09 -10.99 20.07
C GLU A 483 -18.60 -9.54 20.22
N GLN A 484 -17.76 -8.63 20.71
CA GLN A 484 -18.14 -7.23 20.86
C GLN A 484 -18.43 -6.54 19.52
N LEU A 485 -17.68 -6.87 18.46
CA LEU A 485 -17.98 -6.38 17.12
C LEU A 485 -19.35 -6.87 16.65
N ASN A 486 -19.66 -8.15 16.84
CA ASN A 486 -20.96 -8.71 16.47
C ASN A 486 -22.11 -8.06 17.23
N ASP A 487 -21.94 -7.79 18.52
CA ASP A 487 -22.93 -7.08 19.33
C ASP A 487 -23.13 -5.64 18.87
N TYR A 488 -22.04 -4.96 18.50
CA TYR A 488 -22.10 -3.63 17.89
C TYR A 488 -22.89 -3.66 16.58
N LEU A 489 -22.56 -4.57 15.66
CA LEU A 489 -23.25 -4.70 14.38
C LEU A 489 -24.74 -5.01 14.54
N LYS A 490 -25.08 -5.93 15.46
CA LYS A 490 -26.49 -6.24 15.82
C LYS A 490 -27.21 -5.01 16.37
N SER A 491 -26.58 -4.25 17.26
CA SER A 491 -27.18 -3.04 17.84
C SER A 491 -27.45 -1.97 16.76
N LYS A 492 -26.55 -1.82 15.78
CA LYS A 492 -26.73 -0.91 14.63
C LYS A 492 -27.97 -1.27 13.80
N VAL A 493 -28.16 -2.55 13.51
CA VAL A 493 -29.32 -3.03 12.74
C VAL A 493 -30.62 -2.84 13.53
N LYS A 494 -30.61 -3.06 14.85
CA LYS A 494 -31.79 -2.82 15.70
C LYS A 494 -32.22 -1.35 15.69
N ILE A 495 -31.29 -0.42 15.85
CA ILE A 495 -31.59 1.03 15.83
C ILE A 495 -32.25 1.44 14.52
N GLN A 496 -31.77 0.92 13.38
CA GLN A 496 -32.37 1.19 12.07
C GLN A 496 -33.80 0.65 11.93
N LYS A 497 -34.17 -0.38 12.70
CA LYS A 497 -35.46 -1.08 12.59
C LYS A 497 -36.45 -0.75 13.71
N SER A 498 -36.03 -0.31 14.89
CA SER A 498 -36.89 -0.26 16.10
C SER A 498 -36.79 1.00 16.97
N ASN A 499 -36.16 2.11 16.54
CA ASN A 499 -36.03 3.35 17.33
C ASN A 499 -35.47 3.15 18.77
N GLU A 500 -34.74 2.06 19.03
CA GLU A 500 -33.95 1.93 20.26
C GLU A 500 -32.79 2.94 20.26
N ASN A 501 -32.45 3.52 21.41
CA ASN A 501 -31.50 4.65 21.50
C ASN A 501 -30.07 4.27 21.95
N LYS A 502 -29.70 2.98 22.03
CA LYS A 502 -28.42 2.57 22.62
C LYS A 502 -27.56 1.70 21.70
N ILE A 503 -26.45 2.26 21.23
CA ILE A 503 -25.38 1.54 20.53
C ILE A 503 -24.43 0.93 21.56
N ASN A 504 -24.11 -0.36 21.40
CA ASN A 504 -23.07 -1.01 22.19
C ASN A 504 -21.73 -0.88 21.47
N PHE A 505 -20.89 0.07 21.86
CA PHE A 505 -19.57 0.25 21.25
C PHE A 505 -18.55 -0.80 21.76
N PRO A 506 -17.73 -1.39 20.87
CA PRO A 506 -16.64 -2.27 21.29
C PRO A 506 -15.62 -1.51 22.14
N LYS A 507 -15.06 -2.18 23.15
CA LYS A 507 -13.95 -1.70 23.99
C LYS A 507 -12.65 -2.46 23.75
N ILE A 508 -12.72 -3.58 23.05
CA ILE A 508 -11.56 -4.39 22.68
C ILE A 508 -11.30 -4.19 21.19
N HIS A 509 -10.12 -3.67 20.88
CA HIS A 509 -9.63 -3.49 19.53
C HIS A 509 -9.03 -4.81 19.00
N PRO A 510 -9.23 -5.16 17.72
CA PRO A 510 -8.49 -6.26 17.09
C PRO A 510 -6.98 -5.98 17.05
N ASN A 511 -6.14 -7.00 17.11
CA ASN A 511 -4.71 -6.82 17.20
C ASN A 511 -4.04 -6.82 15.81
N LEU A 512 -3.18 -5.83 15.52
CA LEU A 512 -2.26 -5.83 14.37
C LEU A 512 -0.93 -6.47 14.74
N ASN A 513 -0.68 -7.69 14.27
CA ASN A 513 0.53 -8.44 14.61
C ASN A 513 0.96 -9.42 13.50
N LEU A 514 1.94 -10.26 13.81
CA LEU A 514 2.52 -11.25 12.88
C LEU A 514 1.89 -12.65 13.02
N SER A 515 0.73 -12.80 13.66
CA SER A 515 0.07 -14.10 13.85
C SER A 515 -0.87 -14.42 12.68
N ILE A 516 -0.31 -14.56 11.47
CA ILE A 516 -1.09 -14.80 10.26
C ILE A 516 -1.40 -16.29 10.11
N THR A 517 -2.68 -16.66 10.16
CA THR A 517 -3.18 -18.05 10.02
C THR A 517 -3.65 -18.37 8.59
N ASN A 518 -3.98 -19.64 8.33
CA ASN A 518 -4.57 -20.07 7.05
C ASN A 518 -5.91 -19.38 6.72
N ASP A 519 -6.70 -18.98 7.72
CA ASP A 519 -7.99 -18.30 7.50
C ASP A 519 -7.83 -17.00 6.73
N HIS A 520 -6.74 -16.26 6.99
CA HIS A 520 -6.39 -15.04 6.26
C HIS A 520 -6.13 -15.31 4.77
N CYS A 521 -5.58 -16.48 4.46
CA CYS A 521 -5.32 -16.90 3.09
C CYS A 521 -6.60 -17.43 2.43
N PHE A 522 -7.44 -18.15 3.18
CA PHE A 522 -8.64 -18.83 2.70
C PHE A 522 -9.64 -17.87 2.02
N GLY A 523 -9.84 -16.68 2.58
CA GLY A 523 -10.78 -15.69 2.03
C GLY A 523 -10.48 -15.28 0.58
N CYS A 524 -9.22 -15.35 0.15
CA CYS A 524 -8.80 -15.03 -1.23
C CYS A 524 -8.45 -16.29 -2.05
N HIS A 525 -7.92 -17.33 -1.42
CA HIS A 525 -7.35 -18.51 -2.08
C HIS A 525 -8.25 -19.77 -2.08
N SER A 526 -9.51 -19.66 -1.61
CA SER A 526 -10.50 -20.76 -1.63
C SER A 526 -11.26 -20.91 -2.95
N ARG A 527 -11.20 -19.95 -3.86
CA ARG A 527 -11.93 -19.97 -5.14
C ARG A 527 -11.01 -20.14 -6.35
N SER A 528 -10.23 -19.11 -6.67
CA SER A 528 -9.32 -19.19 -7.84
C SER A 528 -8.12 -20.09 -7.54
N GLY A 529 -7.96 -21.15 -8.33
CA GLY A 529 -6.92 -22.17 -8.15
C GLY A 529 -7.12 -23.11 -6.97
N ARG A 530 -8.15 -22.90 -6.12
CA ARG A 530 -8.52 -23.77 -4.98
C ARG A 530 -7.33 -24.07 -4.07
N ILE A 531 -6.42 -23.11 -3.88
CA ILE A 531 -5.14 -23.35 -3.20
C ILE A 531 -5.37 -23.72 -1.74
N SER A 532 -6.18 -22.94 -1.00
CA SER A 532 -6.43 -23.22 0.42
C SER A 532 -7.21 -24.52 0.62
N THR A 533 -8.22 -24.77 -0.22
CA THR A 533 -9.01 -26.01 -0.13
C THR A 533 -8.17 -27.23 -0.48
N ASN A 534 -7.35 -27.17 -1.53
CA ASN A 534 -6.45 -28.27 -1.88
C ASN A 534 -5.43 -28.55 -0.76
N TYR A 535 -4.82 -27.50 -0.18
CA TYR A 535 -3.84 -27.64 0.90
C TYR A 535 -4.44 -28.35 2.12
N GLU A 536 -5.69 -28.02 2.46
CA GLU A 536 -6.47 -28.65 3.54
C GLU A 536 -7.09 -30.02 3.18
N GLY A 537 -6.98 -30.49 1.94
CA GLY A 537 -7.57 -31.75 1.50
C GLY A 537 -9.07 -31.68 1.19
N TRP A 538 -9.53 -30.61 0.54
CA TRP A 538 -10.91 -30.39 0.12
C TRP A 538 -11.00 -30.07 -1.39
N PHE A 539 -11.84 -30.82 -2.09
CA PHE A 539 -12.15 -30.66 -3.51
C PHE A 539 -13.58 -30.11 -3.69
N GLU A 540 -13.77 -29.14 -4.58
CA GLU A 540 -15.08 -28.54 -4.84
C GLU A 540 -15.99 -29.50 -5.65
N SER A 541 -17.18 -29.80 -5.13
CA SER A 541 -18.16 -30.72 -5.72
C SER A 541 -19.35 -29.95 -6.31
N LEU A 542 -19.94 -30.49 -7.37
CA LEU A 542 -21.17 -29.96 -7.97
C LEU A 542 -22.46 -30.46 -7.29
N LYS A 543 -22.35 -31.29 -6.25
CA LYS A 543 -23.51 -31.79 -5.48
C LYS A 543 -24.14 -30.67 -4.67
N SER A 544 -25.47 -30.68 -4.55
CA SER A 544 -26.16 -29.78 -3.62
C SER A 544 -25.89 -30.17 -2.17
N TRP A 545 -26.03 -29.21 -1.25
CA TRP A 545 -25.84 -29.48 0.17
C TRP A 545 -26.90 -30.46 0.69
N GLU A 546 -28.13 -30.34 0.19
CA GLU A 546 -29.28 -31.15 0.52
C GLU A 546 -29.03 -32.64 0.25
N GLU A 547 -28.31 -32.97 -0.83
CA GLU A 547 -27.95 -34.35 -1.19
C GLU A 547 -26.92 -34.98 -0.24
N VAL A 548 -26.06 -34.17 0.38
CA VAL A 548 -24.91 -34.66 1.15
C VAL A 548 -24.95 -34.29 2.63
N LYS A 549 -26.00 -33.58 3.06
CA LYS A 549 -26.15 -33.13 4.45
C LYS A 549 -26.10 -34.32 5.41
N GLY A 550 -25.21 -34.22 6.39
CA GLY A 550 -24.97 -35.29 7.38
C GLY A 550 -23.86 -36.27 7.01
N ASN A 551 -23.34 -36.24 5.77
CA ASN A 551 -22.16 -36.99 5.39
C ASN A 551 -20.88 -36.22 5.78
N LYS A 552 -20.03 -36.84 6.61
CA LYS A 552 -18.78 -36.24 7.11
C LYS A 552 -17.70 -36.07 6.03
N GLU A 553 -17.86 -36.71 4.88
CA GLU A 553 -16.97 -36.54 3.73
C GLU A 553 -17.27 -35.25 2.95
N TYR A 554 -18.27 -34.45 3.36
CA TYR A 554 -18.62 -33.19 2.73
C TYR A 554 -18.66 -32.04 3.74
N ARG A 555 -18.27 -30.85 3.28
CA ARG A 555 -18.30 -29.57 4.01
C ARG A 555 -19.05 -28.55 3.17
N LEU A 556 -19.89 -27.76 3.81
CA LEU A 556 -20.51 -26.57 3.20
C LEU A 556 -19.65 -25.34 3.51
N LEU A 557 -19.27 -24.60 2.48
CA LEU A 557 -18.62 -23.29 2.60
C LEU A 557 -19.68 -22.18 2.80
N MET A 558 -19.29 -21.04 3.37
CA MET A 558 -20.18 -19.92 3.66
C MET A 558 -20.82 -19.30 2.41
N ASP A 559 -20.19 -19.47 1.25
CA ASP A 559 -20.72 -19.04 -0.05
C ASP A 559 -21.67 -20.06 -0.71
N GLY A 560 -21.98 -21.16 0.00
CA GLY A 560 -22.88 -22.20 -0.45
C GLY A 560 -22.22 -23.32 -1.26
N ARG A 561 -20.93 -23.20 -1.61
CA ARG A 561 -20.22 -24.28 -2.32
C ARG A 561 -20.05 -25.50 -1.41
N VAL A 562 -20.22 -26.68 -2.00
CA VAL A 562 -20.02 -27.95 -1.32
C VAL A 562 -18.63 -28.48 -1.67
N SER A 563 -17.85 -28.85 -0.67
CA SER A 563 -16.53 -29.46 -0.84
C SER A 563 -16.53 -30.89 -0.32
N GLN A 564 -15.92 -31.81 -1.08
CA GLN A 564 -15.69 -33.20 -0.71
C GLN A 564 -14.28 -33.39 -0.17
N LYS A 565 -14.15 -34.22 0.86
CA LYS A 565 -12.88 -34.56 1.49
C LYS A 565 -11.99 -35.37 0.55
N THR A 566 -10.69 -35.12 0.62
CA THR A 566 -9.63 -35.81 -0.12
C THR A 566 -8.32 -35.78 0.69
N ASP A 567 -7.21 -36.16 0.07
CA ASP A 567 -5.89 -36.18 0.69
C ASP A 567 -5.32 -34.76 0.82
N GLU A 568 -5.02 -34.35 2.05
CA GLU A 568 -4.35 -33.08 2.38
C GLU A 568 -2.86 -33.07 2.02
N ASP A 569 -2.27 -31.87 1.91
CA ASP A 569 -0.84 -31.71 1.72
C ASP A 569 -0.07 -32.19 2.97
N ILE A 570 1.10 -32.80 2.77
CA ILE A 570 1.93 -33.32 3.86
C ILE A 570 2.41 -32.20 4.81
N HIS A 571 2.60 -30.98 4.31
CA HIS A 571 3.00 -29.84 5.13
C HIS A 571 1.83 -29.38 6.01
N HIS A 572 0.61 -29.33 5.45
CA HIS A 572 -0.61 -29.07 6.22
C HIS A 572 -0.82 -30.10 7.31
N LYS A 573 -0.71 -31.39 6.95
CA LYS A 573 -0.79 -32.53 7.87
C LYS A 573 0.24 -32.48 8.99
N SER A 574 1.41 -31.92 8.70
CA SER A 574 2.51 -31.72 9.65
C SER A 574 2.32 -30.48 10.53
N GLY A 575 1.20 -29.75 10.38
CA GLY A 575 0.83 -28.60 11.19
C GLY A 575 1.35 -27.26 10.67
N MET A 576 1.87 -27.20 9.44
CA MET A 576 2.36 -25.96 8.84
C MET A 576 1.21 -25.12 8.27
N GLU A 577 1.30 -23.81 8.50
CA GLU A 577 0.44 -22.81 7.87
C GLU A 577 1.08 -22.26 6.59
N CYS A 578 0.30 -21.60 5.72
CA CYS A 578 0.80 -21.06 4.45
C CYS A 578 2.03 -20.16 4.65
N VAL A 579 2.03 -19.36 5.72
CA VAL A 579 3.14 -18.47 6.05
C VAL A 579 4.38 -19.22 6.52
N ASP A 580 4.33 -20.50 6.88
CA ASP A 580 5.54 -21.25 7.24
C ASP A 580 6.44 -21.53 6.04
N CYS A 581 5.84 -21.67 4.85
CA CYS A 581 6.55 -21.82 3.58
C CYS A 581 6.78 -20.50 2.87
N HIS A 582 5.94 -19.48 3.11
CA HIS A 582 6.03 -18.20 2.42
C HIS A 582 6.72 -17.10 3.24
N ILE A 583 7.57 -16.31 2.58
CA ILE A 583 8.30 -15.19 3.19
C ILE A 583 7.69 -13.82 2.84
N ALA A 584 8.06 -12.80 3.60
CA ALA A 584 7.59 -11.43 3.43
C ALA A 584 7.79 -10.92 1.99
N GLN A 585 8.95 -11.17 1.40
CA GLN A 585 9.31 -10.74 0.05
C GLN A 585 8.52 -11.48 -1.06
N GLU A 586 7.88 -12.61 -0.75
CA GLU A 586 6.97 -13.30 -1.67
C GLU A 586 5.54 -12.82 -1.53
N VAL A 587 5.05 -12.59 -0.31
CA VAL A 587 3.66 -12.22 -0.07
C VAL A 587 3.44 -10.72 -0.25
N MET A 588 4.28 -9.90 0.39
CA MET A 588 4.26 -8.44 0.28
C MET A 588 5.04 -7.92 -0.92
N GLY A 589 5.66 -8.81 -1.70
CA GLY A 589 6.50 -8.46 -2.85
C GLY A 589 7.88 -7.94 -2.44
N ASP A 590 8.79 -7.83 -3.42
CA ASP A 590 10.16 -7.34 -3.25
C ASP A 590 10.42 -6.01 -3.97
N GLY A 591 9.34 -5.35 -4.42
CA GLY A 591 9.37 -4.09 -5.15
C GLY A 591 9.35 -4.25 -6.67
N ASN A 592 9.67 -5.44 -7.19
CA ASN A 592 9.59 -5.69 -8.63
C ASN A 592 8.16 -6.04 -9.06
N LEU A 593 7.84 -5.69 -10.30
CA LEU A 593 6.63 -6.15 -10.97
C LEU A 593 6.89 -7.49 -11.64
N TYR A 594 5.94 -8.41 -11.47
CA TYR A 594 6.01 -9.76 -12.04
C TYR A 594 4.83 -10.01 -12.96
N LYS A 595 5.07 -10.73 -14.06
CA LYS A 595 4.00 -11.07 -15.02
C LYS A 595 3.15 -12.20 -14.48
N HIS A 596 3.78 -13.17 -13.81
CA HIS A 596 3.11 -14.34 -13.27
C HIS A 596 3.64 -14.71 -11.87
N LYS A 597 2.81 -15.39 -11.07
CA LYS A 597 3.07 -15.67 -9.65
C LYS A 597 4.36 -16.46 -9.40
N GLU A 598 4.69 -17.38 -10.29
CA GLU A 598 5.89 -18.22 -10.21
C GLU A 598 7.20 -17.45 -10.40
N GLU A 599 7.14 -16.23 -10.95
CA GLU A 599 8.30 -15.34 -11.05
C GLU A 599 8.60 -14.61 -9.73
N GLN A 600 7.56 -14.39 -8.91
CA GLN A 600 7.65 -13.76 -7.60
C GLN A 600 7.98 -14.76 -6.49
N ALA A 601 7.56 -16.02 -6.64
CA ALA A 601 7.90 -17.10 -5.71
C ALA A 601 9.41 -17.35 -5.69
N LYS A 602 9.99 -17.39 -4.50
CA LYS A 602 11.43 -17.50 -4.24
C LYS A 602 11.80 -18.84 -3.63
N ILE A 603 10.96 -19.37 -2.75
CA ILE A 603 11.22 -20.60 -2.02
C ILE A 603 10.93 -21.81 -2.90
N LYS A 604 11.90 -22.73 -2.96
CA LYS A 604 11.83 -23.97 -3.72
C LYS A 604 11.92 -25.17 -2.78
N CYS A 605 11.37 -26.30 -3.21
CA CYS A 605 11.46 -27.57 -2.45
C CYS A 605 12.91 -27.90 -2.07
N THR A 606 13.86 -27.65 -2.99
CA THR A 606 15.29 -27.96 -2.83
C THR A 606 16.03 -27.05 -1.85
N ASP A 607 15.47 -25.88 -1.49
CA ASP A 607 16.08 -25.02 -0.47
C ASP A 607 15.96 -25.65 0.92
N CYS A 608 14.91 -26.45 1.17
CA CYS A 608 14.70 -27.21 2.40
C CYS A 608 15.10 -28.70 2.25
N HIS A 609 14.74 -29.31 1.13
CA HIS A 609 14.89 -30.73 0.82
C HIS A 609 15.99 -30.99 -0.20
N SER A 610 17.25 -30.85 0.22
CA SER A 610 18.43 -31.17 -0.59
C SER A 610 19.48 -31.92 0.22
N GLN A 611 20.49 -32.51 -0.43
CA GLN A 611 21.61 -33.12 0.32
C GLN A 611 22.48 -32.05 0.99
N LYS A 612 22.63 -30.89 0.35
CA LYS A 612 23.35 -29.71 0.88
C LYS A 612 22.46 -28.48 0.76
N VAL A 613 22.28 -27.79 1.87
CA VAL A 613 21.48 -26.55 1.96
C VAL A 613 22.40 -25.35 2.14
N ASN A 614 21.94 -24.19 1.67
CA ASN A 614 22.59 -22.93 1.96
C ASN A 614 22.11 -22.41 3.31
N SER A 615 23.03 -21.86 4.10
CA SER A 615 22.69 -21.18 5.33
C SER A 615 23.32 -19.79 5.41
N ILE A 616 22.72 -18.94 6.23
CA ILE A 616 23.16 -17.58 6.49
C ILE A 616 23.14 -17.32 8.00
N SER A 617 24.15 -16.61 8.50
CA SER A 617 24.21 -16.25 9.90
C SER A 617 23.26 -15.09 10.22
N TYR A 618 22.85 -14.97 11.47
CA TYR A 618 21.99 -13.87 11.92
C TYR A 618 22.58 -12.47 11.63
N ASN A 619 23.90 -12.33 11.66
CA ASN A 619 24.58 -11.05 11.43
C ASN A 619 24.62 -10.63 9.95
N GLU A 620 24.42 -11.59 9.04
CA GLU A 620 24.40 -11.37 7.59
C GLU A 620 22.97 -11.17 7.04
N LEU A 621 21.95 -11.31 7.91
CA LEU A 621 20.55 -11.13 7.52
C LEU A 621 20.27 -9.71 7.06
N ASP A 622 19.37 -9.58 6.08
CA ASP A 622 18.77 -8.32 5.76
C ASP A 622 17.95 -7.76 6.94
N TYR A 623 17.75 -6.45 6.96
CA TYR A 623 17.09 -5.74 8.04
C TYR A 623 15.68 -6.27 8.34
N GLU A 624 14.90 -6.58 7.30
CA GLU A 624 13.51 -7.05 7.45
C GLU A 624 13.46 -8.45 8.07
N SER A 625 14.22 -9.40 7.52
CA SER A 625 14.33 -10.76 8.06
C SER A 625 14.79 -10.77 9.52
N LYS A 626 15.80 -9.95 9.84
CA LYS A 626 16.30 -9.77 11.21
C LYS A 626 15.21 -9.24 12.14
N LYS A 627 14.51 -8.18 11.72
CA LYS A 627 13.41 -7.58 12.50
C LYS A 627 12.27 -8.58 12.75
N ILE A 628 11.90 -9.38 11.75
CA ILE A 628 10.87 -10.42 11.88
C ILE A 628 11.30 -11.48 12.91
N ILE A 629 12.55 -11.93 12.87
CA ILE A 629 13.10 -12.91 13.82
C ILE A 629 13.06 -12.36 15.25
N ASP A 630 13.44 -11.10 15.44
CA ASP A 630 13.47 -10.42 16.73
C ASP A 630 12.06 -10.25 17.30
N LEU A 631 11.11 -9.77 16.49
CA LEU A 631 9.71 -9.60 16.87
C LEU A 631 9.07 -10.93 17.24
N ARG A 632 9.38 -12.00 16.50
CA ARG A 632 8.91 -13.35 16.80
C ARG A 632 9.68 -14.03 17.93
N LYS A 633 10.68 -13.36 18.51
CA LYS A 633 11.59 -13.89 19.55
C LYS A 633 12.16 -15.26 19.17
N SER A 634 12.45 -15.44 17.89
CA SER A 634 12.94 -16.70 17.31
C SER A 634 14.47 -16.74 17.20
N PHE A 635 15.14 -15.66 17.64
CA PHE A 635 16.59 -15.54 17.68
C PHE A 635 17.22 -16.58 18.62
N ARG A 636 18.30 -17.20 18.16
CA ARG A 636 19.24 -17.94 19.01
C ARG A 636 20.65 -17.52 18.60
N SER A 637 21.49 -17.21 19.58
CA SER A 637 22.73 -16.43 19.41
C SER A 637 23.79 -17.03 18.49
N ASN A 638 23.65 -18.28 18.05
CA ASN A 638 24.56 -18.99 17.14
C ASN A 638 23.84 -19.76 16.03
N THR A 639 22.62 -19.36 15.64
CA THR A 639 21.83 -20.08 14.63
C THR A 639 22.27 -19.74 13.21
N GLN A 640 22.38 -20.77 12.38
CA GLN A 640 22.50 -20.66 10.92
C GLN A 640 21.11 -20.88 10.30
N PHE A 641 20.53 -19.84 9.73
CA PHE A 641 19.21 -19.92 9.10
C PHE A 641 19.33 -20.53 7.72
N LEU A 642 18.36 -21.35 7.30
CA LEU A 642 18.28 -21.79 5.92
C LEU A 642 18.08 -20.57 5.01
N SER A 643 18.64 -20.64 3.79
CA SER A 643 18.53 -19.55 2.82
C SER A 643 18.29 -20.07 1.41
N THR A 644 17.73 -19.21 0.56
CA THR A 644 17.45 -19.56 -0.84
C THR A 644 18.75 -19.82 -1.61
N SER A 645 18.68 -20.74 -2.55
CA SER A 645 19.80 -21.09 -3.44
C SER A 645 20.24 -19.94 -4.36
N GLU A 646 19.32 -19.09 -4.81
CA GLU A 646 19.56 -18.05 -5.82
C GLU A 646 19.81 -16.64 -5.25
N GLY A 647 19.55 -16.39 -3.96
CA GLY A 647 19.52 -15.01 -3.44
C GLY A 647 19.89 -14.79 -1.98
N LYS A 648 20.40 -15.81 -1.26
CA LYS A 648 20.73 -15.73 0.18
C LYS A 648 19.59 -15.15 1.05
N ILE A 649 18.34 -15.31 0.63
CA ILE A 649 17.19 -14.82 1.41
C ILE A 649 16.89 -15.83 2.51
N ALA A 650 16.81 -15.36 3.75
CA ALA A 650 16.67 -16.24 4.90
C ALA A 650 15.24 -16.73 5.12
N PHE A 651 15.14 -17.97 5.56
CA PHE A 651 13.92 -18.59 6.03
C PHE A 651 13.85 -18.27 7.53
N THR A 652 13.07 -17.26 7.90
CA THR A 652 13.06 -16.68 9.27
C THR A 652 12.65 -17.67 10.37
N ASN A 653 12.19 -18.86 10.00
CA ASN A 653 11.72 -19.91 10.88
C ASN A 653 12.46 -21.24 10.70
N SER A 654 13.46 -21.32 9.83
CA SER A 654 14.17 -22.57 9.51
C SER A 654 15.67 -22.44 9.71
N TYR A 655 16.30 -23.45 10.31
CA TYR A 655 17.69 -23.40 10.73
C TYR A 655 18.41 -24.75 10.68
N VAL A 656 19.74 -24.67 10.73
CA VAL A 656 20.67 -25.80 10.86
C VAL A 656 21.24 -25.82 12.28
N ASP A 657 21.22 -26.99 12.92
CA ASP A 657 21.87 -27.19 14.23
C ASP A 657 23.38 -27.47 14.08
N LYS A 658 24.08 -27.59 15.22
CA LYS A 658 25.53 -27.88 15.23
C LYS A 658 25.90 -29.25 14.63
N SER A 659 24.94 -30.17 14.59
CA SER A 659 25.11 -31.52 14.05
C SER A 659 24.81 -31.59 12.55
N GLY A 660 24.40 -30.48 11.93
CA GLY A 660 24.00 -30.42 10.52
C GLY A 660 22.56 -30.85 10.26
N ASN A 661 21.77 -31.15 11.30
CA ASN A 661 20.34 -31.41 11.16
C ASN A 661 19.58 -30.11 10.93
N ARG A 662 18.46 -30.23 10.24
CA ARG A 662 17.69 -29.08 9.77
C ARG A 662 16.31 -29.13 10.37
N TYR A 663 15.85 -27.97 10.80
CA TYR A 663 14.56 -27.82 11.45
C TYR A 663 13.84 -26.60 10.92
N LEU A 664 12.51 -26.72 10.85
CA LEU A 664 11.58 -25.61 10.67
C LEU A 664 10.75 -25.50 11.95
N THR A 665 10.67 -24.31 12.51
CA THR A 665 9.76 -24.01 13.62
C THR A 665 8.52 -23.31 13.06
N THR A 666 7.33 -23.84 13.28
CA THR A 666 6.10 -23.20 12.78
C THR A 666 5.93 -21.82 13.43
N LYS A 667 5.53 -20.81 12.64
CA LYS A 667 5.60 -19.39 12.99
C LYS A 667 4.62 -19.02 14.10
N ASN A 668 3.44 -19.64 14.10
CA ASN A 668 2.40 -19.39 15.10
C ASN A 668 2.35 -20.47 16.18
N ARG A 669 2.33 -21.76 15.80
CA ARG A 669 2.24 -22.89 16.77
C ARG A 669 3.54 -23.16 17.53
N LYS A 670 4.70 -22.75 16.97
CA LYS A 670 6.03 -22.97 17.54
C LYS A 670 6.48 -24.43 17.61
N ASP A 671 5.83 -25.31 16.85
CA ASP A 671 6.23 -26.71 16.72
C ASP A 671 7.53 -26.83 15.93
N SER A 672 8.43 -27.71 16.36
CA SER A 672 9.70 -27.96 15.66
C SER A 672 9.60 -29.20 14.77
N LEU A 673 9.71 -29.00 13.46
CA LEU A 673 9.64 -30.03 12.43
C LEU A 673 11.03 -30.30 11.86
N GLN A 674 11.43 -31.56 11.78
CA GLN A 674 12.69 -31.94 11.17
C GLN A 674 12.56 -32.00 9.64
N LEU A 675 13.41 -31.26 8.94
CA LEU A 675 13.48 -31.27 7.48
C LEU A 675 14.39 -32.40 7.01
N LYS A 676 13.86 -33.28 6.15
CA LYS A 676 14.59 -34.45 5.66
C LYS A 676 15.13 -34.22 4.24
N PRO A 677 16.36 -34.65 3.94
CA PRO A 677 16.85 -34.65 2.56
C PRO A 677 16.00 -35.61 1.70
N PRO A 678 16.02 -35.44 0.37
CA PRO A 678 15.33 -36.34 -0.53
C PRO A 678 15.94 -37.75 -0.44
N ALA A 679 15.11 -38.76 -0.72
CA ALA A 679 15.60 -40.13 -0.78
C ALA A 679 16.66 -40.29 -1.88
N PHE A 680 17.57 -41.24 -1.71
CA PHE A 680 18.68 -41.49 -2.64
C PHE A 680 18.22 -41.61 -4.10
N ILE A 681 17.12 -42.34 -4.34
CA ILE A 681 16.55 -42.54 -5.68
C ILE A 681 16.03 -41.26 -6.35
N CYS A 682 15.71 -40.22 -5.57
CA CYS A 682 15.32 -38.91 -6.10
C CYS A 682 16.51 -38.14 -6.66
N THR A 683 17.73 -38.49 -6.23
CA THR A 683 18.98 -37.81 -6.60
C THR A 683 19.89 -38.67 -7.49
N GLU A 684 19.71 -39.99 -7.48
CA GLU A 684 20.49 -40.94 -8.28
C GLU A 684 19.69 -41.49 -9.46
N GLY A 685 20.11 -41.08 -10.66
CA GLY A 685 19.57 -41.57 -11.92
C GLY A 685 19.73 -40.55 -13.04
N LYS A 686 19.90 -41.01 -14.28
CA LYS A 686 19.86 -40.14 -15.46
C LYS A 686 18.45 -40.02 -16.05
N ALA A 687 17.57 -40.98 -15.76
CA ALA A 687 16.26 -41.10 -16.42
C ALA A 687 15.31 -39.93 -16.12
N HIS A 688 15.33 -39.39 -14.90
CA HIS A 688 14.35 -38.39 -14.44
C HIS A 688 14.96 -37.01 -14.13
N GLN A 689 16.14 -36.69 -14.67
CA GLN A 689 16.83 -35.42 -14.41
C GLN A 689 16.06 -34.17 -14.86
N ARG A 690 15.09 -34.32 -15.76
CA ARG A 690 14.22 -33.23 -16.23
C ARG A 690 12.99 -33.03 -15.34
N LEU A 691 12.65 -33.94 -14.43
CA LEU A 691 11.44 -33.82 -13.60
C LEU A 691 11.59 -32.76 -12.51
N SER A 692 10.54 -31.96 -12.30
CA SER A 692 10.39 -31.15 -11.10
C SER A 692 9.97 -32.02 -9.90
N CYS A 693 10.24 -31.58 -8.66
CA CYS A 693 9.70 -32.23 -7.46
C CYS A 693 8.17 -32.30 -7.49
N ASN A 694 7.52 -31.26 -8.04
CA ASN A 694 6.07 -31.19 -8.17
C ASN A 694 5.51 -32.31 -9.05
N THR A 695 6.21 -32.64 -10.15
CA THR A 695 5.82 -33.73 -11.06
C THR A 695 5.68 -35.06 -10.31
N CYS A 696 6.59 -35.34 -9.39
CA CYS A 696 6.59 -36.58 -8.62
C CYS A 696 5.66 -36.53 -7.41
N HIS A 697 5.54 -35.39 -6.72
CA HIS A 697 4.91 -35.32 -5.40
C HIS A 697 3.49 -34.73 -5.39
N THR A 698 3.03 -34.13 -6.49
CA THR A 698 1.64 -33.66 -6.62
C THR A 698 0.72 -34.87 -6.84
N GLN A 699 -0.04 -35.27 -5.82
CA GLN A 699 -0.87 -36.48 -5.89
C GLN A 699 -2.14 -36.29 -6.71
N TRP A 700 -2.75 -35.11 -6.63
CA TRP A 700 -3.98 -34.81 -7.35
C TRP A 700 -4.11 -33.30 -7.61
N VAL A 701 -4.98 -32.93 -8.55
CA VAL A 701 -5.29 -31.54 -8.89
C VAL A 701 -6.79 -31.36 -9.09
N SER A 702 -7.27 -30.16 -8.80
CA SER A 702 -8.64 -29.72 -9.10
C SER A 702 -8.70 -29.05 -10.47
N TYR A 703 -9.60 -29.49 -11.36
CA TYR A 703 -9.86 -28.80 -12.63
C TYR A 703 -11.29 -28.99 -13.12
N CYS A 704 -11.68 -28.14 -14.07
CA CYS A 704 -12.91 -28.25 -14.85
C CYS A 704 -12.58 -28.51 -16.32
N VAL A 705 -13.42 -29.27 -17.02
CA VAL A 705 -13.17 -29.70 -18.41
C VAL A 705 -13.78 -28.78 -19.47
N GLY A 706 -14.44 -27.71 -19.06
CA GLY A 706 -15.08 -26.74 -19.94
C GLY A 706 -15.76 -25.63 -19.16
N CYS A 707 -15.79 -24.44 -19.76
CA CYS A 707 -16.62 -23.32 -19.33
C CYS A 707 -17.31 -22.71 -20.55
N HIS A 708 -18.61 -22.49 -20.46
CA HIS A 708 -19.33 -21.66 -21.41
C HIS A 708 -19.67 -20.34 -20.74
N THR A 709 -19.28 -19.24 -21.37
CA THR A 709 -19.45 -17.90 -20.81
C THR A 709 -20.12 -17.02 -21.86
N GLU A 710 -21.21 -16.36 -21.46
CA GLU A 710 -21.93 -15.43 -22.32
C GLU A 710 -22.29 -14.14 -21.58
N TYR A 711 -22.38 -13.03 -22.31
CA TYR A 711 -22.83 -11.77 -21.74
C TYR A 711 -24.35 -11.61 -21.91
N ASN A 712 -25.05 -11.43 -20.79
CA ASN A 712 -26.48 -11.14 -20.77
C ASN A 712 -26.70 -9.68 -20.31
N PRO A 713 -27.14 -8.77 -21.20
CA PRO A 713 -27.36 -7.36 -20.84
C PRO A 713 -28.56 -7.12 -19.92
N ASN A 714 -29.48 -8.09 -19.79
CA ASN A 714 -30.68 -7.96 -18.97
C ASN A 714 -30.49 -8.55 -17.55
N GLU A 715 -29.40 -9.29 -17.34
CA GLU A 715 -29.07 -9.87 -16.04
C GLU A 715 -28.58 -8.77 -15.08
N ASP A 716 -28.94 -8.87 -13.81
CA ASP A 716 -28.32 -8.07 -12.78
C ASP A 716 -26.89 -8.56 -12.53
N GLY A 717 -25.95 -7.63 -12.48
CA GLY A 717 -24.54 -7.91 -12.26
C GLY A 717 -23.96 -7.05 -11.14
N PHE A 718 -22.75 -7.39 -10.73
CA PHE A 718 -22.00 -6.62 -9.75
C PHE A 718 -20.61 -6.32 -10.30
N ASP A 719 -20.18 -5.06 -10.24
CA ASP A 719 -18.80 -4.68 -10.55
C ASP A 719 -17.97 -4.87 -9.28
N LEU A 720 -17.17 -5.93 -9.25
CA LEU A 720 -16.33 -6.32 -8.12
C LEU A 720 -15.12 -5.40 -7.90
N LEU A 721 -14.76 -4.55 -8.87
CA LEU A 721 -13.69 -3.57 -8.70
C LEU A 721 -14.22 -2.28 -8.08
N ASP A 722 -15.36 -1.81 -8.59
CA ASP A 722 -16.01 -0.58 -8.11
C ASP A 722 -16.95 -0.81 -6.92
N ASN A 723 -17.23 -2.07 -6.57
CA ASN A 723 -18.17 -2.52 -5.54
C ASN A 723 -19.58 -1.92 -5.68
N LYS A 724 -20.19 -2.05 -6.87
CA LYS A 724 -21.52 -1.52 -7.16
C LYS A 724 -22.35 -2.46 -8.04
N ASP A 725 -23.67 -2.41 -7.85
CA ASP A 725 -24.62 -3.08 -8.74
C ASP A 725 -24.59 -2.44 -10.13
N ILE A 726 -24.68 -3.28 -11.16
CA ILE A 726 -24.71 -2.87 -12.57
C ILE A 726 -25.77 -3.67 -13.35
N LYS A 727 -26.23 -3.12 -14.46
CA LYS A 727 -27.03 -3.87 -15.44
C LYS A 727 -26.13 -4.53 -16.48
N GLY A 728 -26.41 -5.81 -16.74
CA GLY A 728 -25.69 -6.66 -17.67
C GLY A 728 -24.53 -7.39 -17.01
N SER A 729 -24.53 -8.72 -17.10
CA SER A 729 -23.59 -9.60 -16.41
C SER A 729 -23.04 -10.69 -17.32
N TRP A 730 -21.83 -11.14 -17.03
CA TRP A 730 -21.28 -12.37 -17.60
C TRP A 730 -21.78 -13.58 -16.83
N VAL A 731 -22.43 -14.52 -17.53
CA VAL A 731 -22.95 -15.76 -16.95
C VAL A 731 -22.02 -16.90 -17.32
N GLU A 732 -21.47 -17.58 -16.31
CA GLU A 732 -20.62 -18.76 -16.48
C GLU A 732 -21.41 -20.04 -16.20
N SER A 733 -21.40 -20.95 -17.16
CA SER A 733 -21.85 -22.32 -17.00
C SER A 733 -20.63 -23.23 -17.04
N ALA A 734 -20.16 -23.64 -15.86
CA ALA A 734 -19.05 -24.56 -15.75
C ALA A 734 -19.52 -26.01 -15.99
N SER A 735 -18.67 -26.81 -16.63
CA SER A 735 -18.91 -28.24 -16.82
C SER A 735 -18.47 -29.05 -15.60
N ASP A 736 -18.34 -30.37 -15.77
CA ASP A 736 -17.85 -31.31 -14.78
C ASP A 736 -16.55 -30.87 -14.08
N PHE A 737 -16.52 -31.03 -12.76
CA PHE A 737 -15.34 -30.83 -11.91
C PHE A 737 -14.69 -32.17 -11.59
N TYR A 738 -13.36 -32.19 -11.58
CA TYR A 738 -12.59 -33.39 -11.30
C TYR A 738 -11.47 -33.15 -10.29
N GLN A 739 -11.27 -34.19 -9.48
CA GLN A 739 -10.07 -34.47 -8.72
C GLN A 739 -9.36 -35.64 -9.42
N ASP A 740 -8.18 -35.40 -9.99
CA ASP A 740 -7.42 -36.42 -10.74
C ASP A 740 -5.92 -36.07 -10.81
N TYR A 741 -5.14 -36.82 -11.58
CA TYR A 741 -3.73 -36.51 -11.83
C TYR A 741 -3.55 -35.26 -12.72
N PRO A 742 -2.48 -34.47 -12.50
CA PRO A 742 -2.13 -33.39 -13.42
C PRO A 742 -1.63 -33.93 -14.75
N ALA A 743 -1.89 -33.16 -15.82
CA ALA A 743 -1.17 -33.32 -17.07
C ALA A 743 0.30 -32.91 -16.87
N LEU A 744 1.21 -33.54 -17.60
CA LEU A 744 2.62 -33.19 -17.62
C LEU A 744 2.99 -32.52 -18.93
N GLY A 745 3.88 -31.55 -18.84
CA GLY A 745 4.38 -30.81 -19.99
C GLY A 745 5.76 -30.24 -19.72
N VAL A 746 6.28 -29.49 -20.66
CA VAL A 746 7.63 -28.91 -20.60
C VAL A 746 7.53 -27.42 -20.31
N ARG A 747 8.30 -26.96 -19.32
CA ARG A 747 8.53 -25.57 -18.99
C ARG A 747 10.01 -25.24 -19.16
N LYS A 748 10.31 -24.10 -19.79
CA LYS A 748 11.68 -23.57 -19.90
C LYS A 748 11.93 -22.60 -18.76
N ASP A 749 13.02 -22.79 -18.02
CA ASP A 749 13.46 -21.81 -17.04
C ASP A 749 14.16 -20.61 -17.74
N LYS A 750 14.62 -19.63 -16.93
CA LYS A 750 15.29 -18.42 -17.45
C LYS A 750 16.60 -18.72 -18.20
N SER A 751 17.24 -19.85 -17.95
CA SER A 751 18.44 -20.31 -18.68
C SER A 751 18.11 -21.02 -19.99
N GLY A 752 16.83 -21.27 -20.26
CA GLY A 752 16.35 -22.06 -21.39
C GLY A 752 16.34 -23.57 -21.13
N LYS A 753 16.70 -24.02 -19.92
CA LYS A 753 16.68 -25.44 -19.54
C LYS A 753 15.23 -25.91 -19.47
N GLU A 754 14.96 -27.05 -20.12
CA GLU A 754 13.66 -27.69 -20.12
C GLU A 754 13.46 -28.56 -18.87
N ILE A 755 12.36 -28.32 -18.17
CA ILE A 755 11.92 -29.03 -16.98
C ILE A 755 10.51 -29.56 -17.25
N ILE A 756 10.27 -30.83 -16.90
CA ILE A 756 8.94 -31.43 -16.93
C ILE A 756 8.22 -31.03 -15.65
N ASP A 757 7.03 -30.46 -15.79
CA ASP A 757 6.24 -29.89 -14.70
C ASP A 757 4.75 -30.22 -14.83
N THR A 758 3.98 -29.88 -13.79
CA THR A 758 2.54 -30.14 -13.70
C THR A 758 1.70 -29.03 -14.31
N PHE A 759 0.67 -29.43 -15.07
CA PHE A 759 -0.28 -28.56 -15.75
C PHE A 759 -1.72 -29.00 -15.50
N ILE A 760 -2.63 -28.04 -15.56
CA ILE A 760 -4.08 -28.25 -15.55
C ILE A 760 -4.74 -27.50 -16.70
N PRO A 761 -5.96 -27.88 -17.10
CA PRO A 761 -6.85 -27.01 -17.86
C PRO A 761 -6.91 -25.63 -17.20
N GLY A 762 -6.33 -24.62 -17.85
CA GLY A 762 -6.31 -23.25 -17.36
C GLY A 762 -7.55 -22.50 -17.82
N MET A 763 -7.81 -22.54 -19.13
CA MET A 763 -9.04 -22.05 -19.75
C MET A 763 -9.39 -22.94 -20.94
N ILE A 764 -10.41 -23.78 -20.78
CA ILE A 764 -11.10 -24.45 -21.89
C ILE A 764 -12.45 -23.76 -21.99
N ILE A 765 -12.49 -22.67 -22.75
CA ILE A 765 -13.59 -21.71 -22.69
C ILE A 765 -14.19 -21.47 -24.08
N LYS A 766 -15.52 -21.46 -24.10
CA LYS A 766 -16.33 -20.96 -25.22
C LYS A 766 -16.92 -19.61 -24.79
N LEU A 767 -16.59 -18.57 -25.52
CA LEU A 767 -17.14 -17.23 -25.34
C LEU A 767 -18.14 -16.96 -26.46
N ASP A 768 -19.39 -16.69 -26.08
CA ASP A 768 -20.46 -16.32 -27.00
C ASP A 768 -21.12 -14.99 -26.59
N LYS A 769 -21.85 -14.37 -27.52
CA LYS A 769 -22.64 -13.16 -27.29
C LYS A 769 -21.84 -12.06 -26.57
N LEU A 770 -20.65 -11.73 -27.08
CA LEU A 770 -19.80 -10.72 -26.43
C LEU A 770 -20.54 -9.37 -26.29
N LYS A 771 -20.18 -8.60 -25.27
CA LYS A 771 -20.80 -7.30 -24.98
C LYS A 771 -20.70 -6.32 -26.16
N SER A 772 -19.55 -6.29 -26.86
CA SER A 772 -19.34 -5.40 -28.03
C SER A 772 -19.80 -6.00 -29.36
N ASP A 773 -19.84 -7.33 -29.49
CA ASP A 773 -20.20 -8.03 -30.73
C ASP A 773 -20.89 -9.36 -30.39
N LYS A 774 -22.22 -9.38 -30.54
CA LYS A 774 -23.04 -10.54 -30.19
C LYS A 774 -22.84 -11.74 -31.12
N ASN A 775 -22.27 -11.54 -32.31
CA ASN A 775 -22.09 -12.59 -33.31
C ASN A 775 -20.72 -13.24 -33.23
N LYS A 776 -19.74 -12.59 -32.61
CA LYS A 776 -18.40 -13.15 -32.41
C LYS A 776 -18.46 -14.30 -31.41
N LYS A 777 -17.91 -15.45 -31.82
CA LYS A 777 -17.70 -16.64 -30.98
C LYS A 777 -16.21 -16.92 -30.90
N ILE A 778 -15.71 -17.19 -29.69
CA ILE A 778 -14.30 -17.47 -29.45
C ILE A 778 -14.19 -18.78 -28.70
N PHE A 779 -13.32 -19.68 -29.19
CA PHE A 779 -12.92 -20.86 -28.44
C PHE A 779 -11.42 -20.78 -28.14
N LYS A 780 -11.06 -20.96 -26.87
CA LYS A 780 -9.66 -21.07 -26.43
C LYS A 780 -9.50 -22.31 -25.57
N ARG A 781 -8.41 -23.02 -25.80
CA ARG A 781 -7.97 -24.15 -24.99
C ARG A 781 -6.53 -23.94 -24.56
N LEU A 782 -6.37 -23.52 -23.31
CA LEU A 782 -5.08 -23.18 -22.71
C LEU A 782 -4.87 -23.99 -21.44
N PHE A 783 -3.72 -24.63 -21.33
CA PHE A 783 -3.27 -25.28 -20.10
C PHE A 783 -2.36 -24.32 -19.31
N ALA A 784 -2.45 -24.37 -17.99
CA ALA A 784 -1.66 -23.54 -17.11
C ALA A 784 -0.72 -24.39 -16.25
N PRO A 785 0.54 -23.99 -16.07
CA PRO A 785 1.40 -24.61 -15.07
C PRO A 785 0.79 -24.41 -13.68
N THR A 786 0.87 -25.44 -12.83
CA THR A 786 0.25 -25.42 -11.51
C THR A 786 1.17 -25.93 -10.41
N ILE A 787 1.04 -25.34 -9.23
CA ILE A 787 1.47 -25.90 -7.94
C ILE A 787 0.20 -26.06 -7.13
N SER A 788 -0.30 -27.29 -7.06
CA SER A 788 -1.67 -27.54 -6.59
C SER A 788 -1.79 -27.62 -5.07
N HIS A 789 -0.68 -27.63 -4.34
CA HIS A 789 -0.63 -27.74 -2.88
C HIS A 789 -1.30 -29.05 -2.39
N THR A 790 -0.92 -30.14 -3.02
CA THR A 790 -1.38 -31.52 -2.74
C THR A 790 -0.18 -32.46 -2.66
N THR A 791 0.92 -31.92 -2.14
CA THR A 791 2.22 -32.60 -2.04
C THR A 791 2.12 -33.72 -1.02
N ASN A 792 2.62 -34.91 -1.36
CA ASN A 792 2.64 -36.03 -0.42
C ASN A 792 4.04 -36.65 -0.28
N LYS A 793 4.24 -37.39 0.82
CA LYS A 793 5.49 -38.08 1.14
C LYS A 793 5.87 -39.10 0.06
N SER A 794 4.88 -39.86 -0.42
CA SER A 794 5.08 -40.81 -1.51
C SER A 794 5.06 -40.08 -2.86
N GLY A 795 5.97 -40.46 -3.76
CA GLY A 795 5.91 -40.04 -5.16
C GLY A 795 4.79 -40.78 -5.91
N ARG A 796 4.44 -40.26 -7.08
CA ARG A 796 3.54 -40.88 -8.05
C ARG A 796 4.09 -42.22 -8.55
N THR A 797 3.20 -43.16 -8.85
CA THR A 797 3.55 -44.46 -9.44
C THR A 797 4.03 -44.29 -10.89
N CYS A 798 4.88 -45.20 -11.35
CA CYS A 798 5.41 -45.16 -12.73
C CYS A 798 4.26 -45.22 -13.75
N LYS A 799 3.26 -46.08 -13.51
CA LYS A 799 2.08 -46.22 -14.38
C LYS A 799 1.24 -44.94 -14.44
N SER A 800 1.16 -44.17 -13.36
CA SER A 800 0.43 -42.90 -13.37
C SER A 800 1.05 -41.85 -14.28
N CYS A 801 2.33 -41.98 -14.64
CA CYS A 801 3.02 -41.07 -15.56
C CYS A 801 3.18 -41.65 -16.97
N HIS A 802 3.50 -42.95 -17.07
CA HIS A 802 3.86 -43.59 -18.33
C HIS A 802 2.69 -44.24 -19.07
N ASN A 803 1.60 -44.60 -18.36
CA ASN A 803 0.45 -45.34 -18.93
C ASN A 803 -0.88 -44.59 -18.74
N ASN A 804 -0.87 -43.41 -18.11
CA ASN A 804 -2.08 -42.64 -17.88
C ASN A 804 -2.27 -41.58 -19.00
N PRO A 805 -3.31 -41.71 -19.85
CA PRO A 805 -3.49 -40.80 -20.98
C PRO A 805 -3.79 -39.36 -20.57
N LEU A 806 -4.48 -39.14 -19.44
CA LEU A 806 -4.72 -37.79 -18.90
C LEU A 806 -3.40 -37.10 -18.54
N THR A 807 -2.49 -37.83 -17.88
CA THR A 807 -1.17 -37.32 -17.50
C THR A 807 -0.31 -36.99 -18.71
N LEU A 808 -0.43 -37.77 -19.80
CA LEU A 808 0.24 -37.48 -21.08
C LEU A 808 -0.40 -36.33 -21.86
N GLY A 809 -1.55 -35.81 -21.40
CA GLY A 809 -2.28 -34.73 -22.04
C GLY A 809 -3.27 -35.17 -23.11
N TYR A 810 -3.53 -36.47 -23.30
CA TYR A 810 -4.52 -36.97 -24.28
C TYR A 810 -5.97 -36.85 -23.79
N GLY A 811 -6.18 -36.48 -22.54
CA GLY A 811 -7.49 -36.49 -21.87
C GLY A 811 -7.81 -37.86 -21.26
N LYS A 812 -8.95 -37.95 -20.58
CA LYS A 812 -9.45 -39.21 -20.02
C LYS A 812 -9.84 -40.17 -21.15
N GLY A 813 -9.53 -41.44 -20.95
CA GLY A 813 -9.85 -42.49 -21.89
C GLY A 813 -9.08 -43.77 -21.61
N GLU A 814 -9.22 -44.71 -22.53
CA GLU A 814 -8.58 -46.01 -22.46
C GLU A 814 -7.35 -46.02 -23.37
N LEU A 815 -6.17 -46.24 -22.78
CA LEU A 815 -4.89 -46.38 -23.48
C LEU A 815 -4.46 -47.84 -23.44
N LYS A 816 -4.38 -48.50 -24.60
CA LYS A 816 -4.10 -49.93 -24.74
C LYS A 816 -2.89 -50.18 -25.62
N LEU A 817 -2.05 -51.12 -25.18
CA LEU A 817 -1.00 -51.72 -26.00
C LEU A 817 -1.52 -53.04 -26.56
N SER A 818 -1.50 -53.19 -27.89
CA SER A 818 -1.85 -54.43 -28.56
C SER A 818 -0.73 -55.46 -28.50
N GLU A 819 -1.04 -56.72 -28.83
CA GLU A 819 -0.06 -57.82 -28.86
C GLU A 819 1.05 -57.60 -29.90
N ASP A 820 0.78 -56.86 -30.99
CA ASP A 820 1.78 -56.46 -32.00
C ASP A 820 2.57 -55.21 -31.60
N GLY A 821 2.43 -54.73 -30.34
CA GLY A 821 3.24 -53.64 -29.80
C GLY A 821 2.76 -52.24 -30.18
N LYS A 822 1.51 -52.06 -30.61
CA LYS A 822 0.98 -50.74 -31.02
C LYS A 822 0.12 -50.12 -29.94
N TRP A 823 0.37 -48.85 -29.65
CA TRP A 823 -0.48 -48.08 -28.75
C TRP A 823 -1.72 -47.57 -29.46
N SER A 824 -2.87 -47.72 -28.81
CA SER A 824 -4.16 -47.17 -29.23
C SER A 824 -4.80 -46.40 -28.08
N PHE A 825 -5.46 -45.29 -28.40
CA PHE A 825 -6.16 -44.46 -27.43
C PHE A 825 -7.61 -44.24 -27.85
N LYS A 826 -8.53 -44.54 -26.93
CA LYS A 826 -9.96 -44.27 -27.08
C LYS A 826 -10.39 -43.23 -26.03
N PRO A 827 -10.72 -41.99 -26.42
CA PRO A 827 -11.11 -40.95 -25.47
C PRO A 827 -12.47 -41.23 -24.84
N THR A 828 -12.66 -40.83 -23.58
CA THR A 828 -13.95 -40.84 -22.89
C THR A 828 -14.88 -39.76 -23.42
N TYR A 829 -14.32 -38.57 -23.69
CA TYR A 829 -15.07 -37.44 -24.21
C TYR A 829 -15.17 -37.44 -25.73
N LYS A 830 -16.25 -36.82 -26.22
CA LYS A 830 -16.39 -36.53 -27.65
C LYS A 830 -15.30 -35.56 -28.10
N ILE A 831 -14.87 -35.76 -29.34
CA ILE A 831 -13.95 -34.85 -30.03
C ILE A 831 -14.73 -33.57 -30.35
N LEU A 832 -14.20 -32.44 -29.89
CA LEU A 832 -14.75 -31.11 -30.18
C LEU A 832 -14.42 -30.69 -31.60
N SER A 833 -15.38 -30.11 -32.32
CA SER A 833 -15.19 -29.66 -33.71
C SER A 833 -14.31 -28.42 -33.81
N GLU A 834 -14.19 -27.64 -32.73
CA GLU A 834 -13.41 -26.41 -32.70
C GLU A 834 -11.90 -26.65 -32.86
N ASP A 835 -11.37 -27.75 -32.30
CA ASP A 835 -9.94 -28.07 -32.38
C ASP A 835 -9.60 -29.55 -32.60
N ASN A 836 -10.60 -30.38 -32.91
CA ASN A 836 -10.46 -31.81 -33.19
C ASN A 836 -9.77 -32.60 -32.07
N LEU A 837 -10.04 -32.23 -30.82
CA LEU A 837 -9.52 -32.91 -29.63
C LEU A 837 -10.62 -33.27 -28.64
N PRO A 838 -10.42 -34.30 -27.81
CA PRO A 838 -11.30 -34.58 -26.67
C PRO A 838 -11.45 -33.34 -25.79
N MET A 839 -12.61 -33.17 -25.17
CA MET A 839 -12.95 -31.97 -24.40
C MET A 839 -11.94 -31.63 -23.29
N ASP A 840 -11.32 -32.62 -22.66
CA ASP A 840 -10.36 -32.47 -21.57
C ASP A 840 -8.89 -32.66 -22.00
N ALA A 841 -8.62 -32.92 -23.28
CA ALA A 841 -7.29 -33.15 -23.78
C ALA A 841 -6.51 -31.84 -23.95
N TRP A 842 -5.20 -31.88 -23.67
CA TRP A 842 -4.24 -30.83 -24.05
C TRP A 842 -3.71 -31.05 -25.46
N ILE A 843 -3.42 -32.30 -25.81
CA ILE A 843 -2.81 -32.71 -27.08
C ILE A 843 -3.48 -33.95 -27.65
N GLY A 844 -3.32 -34.17 -28.95
CA GLY A 844 -3.79 -35.38 -29.60
C GLY A 844 -2.84 -36.56 -29.35
N PHE A 845 -3.38 -37.77 -29.35
CA PHE A 845 -2.60 -39.00 -29.26
C PHE A 845 -1.54 -39.07 -30.37
N LEU A 846 -0.25 -39.13 -29.98
CA LEU A 846 0.91 -39.14 -30.88
C LEU A 846 0.90 -37.98 -31.90
N LYS A 847 0.47 -36.80 -31.47
CA LYS A 847 0.46 -35.57 -32.28
C LYS A 847 1.26 -34.46 -31.60
N THR A 848 1.78 -33.54 -32.40
CA THR A 848 2.33 -32.27 -31.90
C THR A 848 1.22 -31.24 -31.72
N ARG A 849 1.50 -30.23 -30.90
CA ARG A 849 0.65 -29.04 -30.75
C ARG A 849 1.54 -27.82 -30.51
N ASP A 850 1.70 -26.99 -31.54
CA ASP A 850 2.55 -25.79 -31.49
C ASP A 850 1.75 -24.47 -31.49
N LYS A 851 0.43 -24.50 -31.72
CA LYS A 851 -0.42 -23.30 -31.56
C LYS A 851 -0.54 -22.95 -30.08
N SER A 852 -0.72 -21.66 -29.75
CA SER A 852 -0.93 -21.14 -28.39
C SER A 852 -1.86 -22.03 -27.55
N SER A 853 -1.29 -22.96 -26.81
CA SER A 853 -2.01 -24.00 -26.05
C SER A 853 -1.81 -23.86 -24.56
N THR A 854 -1.17 -22.78 -24.15
CA THR A 854 -0.70 -22.54 -22.79
C THR A 854 -0.95 -21.11 -22.38
N THR A 855 -1.06 -20.89 -21.07
CA THR A 855 -1.15 -19.54 -20.50
C THR A 855 0.22 -18.90 -20.28
N ARG A 856 1.29 -19.52 -20.77
CA ARG A 856 2.69 -19.06 -20.65
C ARG A 856 3.48 -19.34 -21.92
N GLU A 857 4.23 -18.36 -22.37
CA GLU A 857 5.03 -18.45 -23.60
C GLU A 857 6.21 -19.44 -23.49
N ASN A 858 6.73 -19.67 -22.28
CA ASN A 858 7.84 -20.59 -22.03
C ASN A 858 7.41 -22.03 -21.72
N THR A 859 6.18 -22.42 -22.05
CA THR A 859 5.64 -23.76 -21.77
C THR A 859 5.02 -24.40 -23.01
N ARG A 860 5.09 -25.73 -23.09
CA ARG A 860 4.53 -26.52 -24.19
C ARG A 860 4.14 -27.93 -23.72
N PRO A 861 3.25 -28.62 -24.45
CA PRO A 861 3.07 -30.06 -24.25
C PRO A 861 4.27 -30.86 -24.78
N PHE A 862 4.23 -32.19 -24.60
CA PHE A 862 5.26 -33.08 -25.11
C PHE A 862 5.27 -33.15 -26.65
N THR A 863 6.47 -33.22 -27.21
CA THR A 863 6.69 -33.57 -28.63
C THR A 863 6.36 -35.04 -28.88
N ILE A 864 6.20 -35.44 -30.15
CA ILE A 864 5.95 -36.85 -30.51
C ILE A 864 7.08 -37.75 -30.02
N GLU A 865 8.34 -37.31 -30.15
CA GLU A 865 9.49 -38.08 -29.68
C GLU A 865 9.48 -38.26 -28.16
N GLU A 866 9.12 -37.23 -27.40
CA GLU A 866 8.95 -37.34 -25.95
C GLU A 866 7.79 -38.28 -25.59
N GLN A 867 6.65 -38.18 -26.28
CA GLN A 867 5.51 -39.08 -26.09
C GLN A 867 5.91 -40.55 -26.34
N LYS A 868 6.57 -40.84 -27.46
CA LYS A 868 7.07 -42.19 -27.79
C LYS A 868 8.05 -42.72 -26.75
N ARG A 869 8.98 -41.88 -26.27
CA ARG A 869 9.92 -42.28 -25.21
C ARG A 869 9.21 -42.63 -23.91
N ILE A 870 8.20 -41.85 -23.53
CA ILE A 870 7.41 -42.10 -22.32
C ILE A 870 6.60 -43.40 -22.46
N LEU A 871 5.93 -43.60 -23.59
CA LEU A 871 5.13 -44.79 -23.90
C LEU A 871 5.98 -46.05 -24.08
N ARG A 872 7.24 -45.92 -24.52
CA ARG A 872 8.19 -47.04 -24.59
C ARG A 872 8.45 -47.64 -23.21
N VAL A 873 8.66 -46.80 -22.20
CA VAL A 873 8.74 -47.26 -20.80
C VAL A 873 7.39 -47.79 -20.33
N GLY A 874 6.29 -47.14 -20.75
CA GLY A 874 4.94 -47.60 -20.46
C GLY A 874 4.64 -49.02 -20.93
N ALA A 875 5.23 -49.45 -22.05
CA ALA A 875 5.10 -50.80 -22.57
C ALA A 875 5.83 -51.83 -21.68
N CYS A 876 6.98 -51.48 -21.12
CA CYS A 876 7.62 -52.34 -20.12
C CYS A 876 6.73 -52.52 -18.88
N LEU A 877 6.02 -51.46 -18.47
CA LEU A 877 5.13 -51.46 -17.30
C LEU A 877 3.82 -52.24 -17.49
N THR A 878 3.47 -52.66 -18.72
CA THR A 878 2.35 -53.60 -18.92
C THR A 878 2.73 -55.03 -18.58
N CYS A 879 4.01 -55.38 -18.63
CA CYS A 879 4.53 -56.72 -18.34
C CYS A 879 5.28 -56.81 -17.00
N HIS A 880 5.89 -55.71 -16.55
CA HIS A 880 6.68 -55.65 -15.32
C HIS A 880 5.99 -54.83 -14.24
N ASP A 881 6.04 -55.33 -13.01
CA ASP A 881 5.70 -54.53 -11.84
C ASP A 881 6.67 -53.34 -11.72
N GLU A 882 6.16 -52.18 -11.30
CA GLU A 882 6.96 -50.96 -11.19
C GLU A 882 8.09 -51.06 -10.14
N ASN A 883 7.95 -51.97 -9.16
CA ASN A 883 8.99 -52.25 -8.16
C ASN A 883 9.89 -53.43 -8.56
N SER A 884 9.74 -53.97 -9.77
CA SER A 884 10.58 -55.07 -10.24
C SER A 884 12.03 -54.62 -10.42
N LYS A 885 12.97 -55.57 -10.32
CA LYS A 885 14.42 -55.31 -10.51
C LYS A 885 14.72 -54.64 -11.85
N VAL A 886 13.97 -54.98 -12.90
CA VAL A 886 14.12 -54.41 -14.24
C VAL A 886 13.71 -52.93 -14.25
N MET A 887 12.55 -52.60 -13.68
CA MET A 887 12.07 -51.22 -13.63
C MET A 887 12.92 -50.34 -12.71
N ILE A 888 13.38 -50.85 -11.57
CA ILE A 888 14.31 -50.11 -10.70
C ILE A 888 15.64 -49.84 -11.44
N ALA A 889 16.19 -50.82 -12.17
CA ALA A 889 17.40 -50.63 -12.96
C ALA A 889 17.24 -49.58 -14.08
N SER A 890 16.02 -49.44 -14.62
CA SER A 890 15.72 -48.45 -15.67
C SER A 890 15.89 -47.00 -15.23
N LEU A 891 15.77 -46.72 -13.92
CA LEU A 891 15.96 -45.39 -13.35
C LEU A 891 17.42 -44.92 -13.43
N LEU A 892 18.36 -45.87 -13.39
CA LEU A 892 19.80 -45.61 -13.48
C LEU A 892 20.23 -45.43 -14.93
N ASP A 893 19.93 -46.42 -15.77
CA ASP A 893 20.35 -46.48 -17.18
C ASP A 893 19.35 -47.33 -18.00
N PHE A 894 18.43 -46.64 -18.68
CA PHE A 894 17.41 -47.30 -19.48
C PHE A 894 17.98 -48.02 -20.71
N ASP A 895 19.00 -47.45 -21.36
CA ASP A 895 19.62 -48.03 -22.55
C ASP A 895 20.31 -49.35 -22.22
N LYS A 896 20.94 -49.44 -21.04
CA LYS A 896 21.51 -50.69 -20.54
C LYS A 896 20.45 -51.76 -20.23
N VAL A 897 19.25 -51.36 -19.82
CA VAL A 897 18.11 -52.29 -19.65
C VAL A 897 17.64 -52.79 -21.02
N LEU A 898 17.51 -51.90 -22.00
CA LEU A 898 17.13 -52.26 -23.37
C LEU A 898 18.12 -53.26 -24.00
N ASN A 899 19.42 -53.09 -23.79
CA ASN A 899 20.45 -54.02 -24.28
C ASN A 899 20.37 -55.44 -23.69
N ARG A 900 19.60 -55.64 -22.61
CA ARG A 900 19.40 -56.95 -21.96
C ARG A 900 18.03 -57.54 -22.24
N MET A 901 17.29 -56.96 -23.18
CA MET A 901 15.98 -57.48 -23.58
C MET A 901 16.08 -58.91 -24.12
N THR A 902 15.09 -59.73 -23.73
CA THR A 902 14.92 -61.07 -24.31
C THR A 902 14.11 -60.98 -25.60
N SER A 903 14.13 -62.03 -26.42
CA SER A 903 13.30 -62.13 -27.63
C SER A 903 11.78 -62.11 -27.36
N LYS A 904 11.36 -62.28 -26.09
CA LYS A 904 9.96 -62.16 -25.67
C LYS A 904 9.52 -60.70 -25.47
N CYS A 905 10.46 -59.77 -25.39
CA CYS A 905 10.17 -58.35 -25.20
C CYS A 905 9.97 -57.68 -26.56
N LEU A 906 8.78 -57.14 -26.80
CA LEU A 906 8.48 -56.33 -27.98
C LEU A 906 8.54 -54.85 -27.59
N LEU A 907 9.36 -54.07 -28.29
CA LEU A 907 9.33 -52.62 -28.15
C LEU A 907 8.19 -52.05 -28.99
N PRO A 908 7.45 -51.06 -28.47
CA PRO A 908 6.40 -50.42 -29.25
C PRO A 908 6.99 -49.59 -30.39
N GLU A 909 6.30 -49.62 -31.53
CA GLU A 909 6.63 -48.83 -32.74
C GLU A 909 6.44 -47.31 -32.56
#